data_AF-A0A419HW11-F1
#
_entry.id   AF-A0A419HW11-F1
#
_cell.length_a   1.000
_cell.length_b   1.000
_cell.length_c   1.000
_cell.angle_alpha   90.00
_cell.angle_beta   90.00
_cell.angle_gamma   90.00
#
_symmetry.space_group_name_H-M   'P 1'
#
loop_
_entity.id
_entity.type
_entity.pdbx_description
1 polymer ?
#
loop_
_entity_poly.entity_id
_entity_poly.type
_entity_poly.pdbx_seq_one_letter_code
_entity_poly.pdbx_strand_id
1 'polypeptide(L)'
;MQLTVCTVASVAQLPQVRVLRESLLAAHRQPDTRLRFLVLLADGTADQRSSGVLTPADIGIPAGELATLATSYTEAQLRAVLQPLLLAHLVDTEHHVLYLDPSVFVLGPFADHIAEALDDHPVVLLPRVLEPLPRDGLRPTPEDLREVGTFDPGFLAVAAGAEPFLRTLAGQLRQSPDEYGPILDGAPALTEHHVLRQPGIGLSVWNALQRPVHRGADGGITVADHPLATMHFEGFDSRRPWLLSATMADRPRVLLSRNPVLAQLCAAYSEELGRADIVDSLPYRFGALPEGTPIPLSLRRRHARETLNASAPPAAFGAPEQVRAFIAWAAEPDGPDTRLSRWVSALLEDHPEIGSRFPEPEGADRKEFRRWCLTDGGVPEPAVPAPEPDQAALLDQLGVAVIGDNRTAETLRAVVRATGLPTADQPSYPVVLVCDHRLPVPPERHVVQVIGSSSADGSVPVADWAERGVSEVWVGSDAARLALRKELRSELPIRTVRLPILDRGAIGLPARKAALARIGLDDEVVFVSTVDHRAEVQHNALGVVSAFRTAFPDRDDVRLIFLVTGARYSPEAAERLRLATAADKRVGLLEEASDTERATVFEAASCLVSLHRDGGAGTDVLAARLAEVAGTGLTVVAARHGATAELLAGTGALLVAVPAGQPDVAAAARFMAEVADDPDTARETGLRTRQALLDIRPVSSAAKQLRELVEHAYQGWKASRMPAPGPDADPLRALVKARHALLRQPNVDASYRTPMAPALRKAVLRVLQHYDTHLREVMNSLMDGVETATHELIRRQQQLVPEDFADRDAVLEAVRLELANIAARQVELSAPPDLAPLEKRTLAVEQLLAQEVVQRGEQVEELSNRVDQLTSVLELTLGRLEQAESRLATVGENMLSAPPAHTTNGHGPGHGNDKALAMANQAMRTVDSLRRVVVQEHQRTIGEPDPGASTVLCDAGLLRLPAEDNLMLPLLSSNGVWEPEVAGLIDSVIEPDGIFVDVGAHVGYHTIRVLSRIGNSGAVLAVEPDPRCLELLRHNVHTNVAQPMQARFAVVEGAAWDAPGQLSISASLRGGVQVSPLPASVEGQPAVAGALAKTVSAVRLDQELESLPELSGMRVSVIRVAVPGVAHRALGGMVRLLRKDKPNVVVCFDPAGMTALGDEPIAALREFGTWGYDLLPVSGERALTPEEVMELSDGRSMTLWLQPRGR
;
A
#
# COMPACT_ATOMS: atom_id res chain seq x y z
N MET A 1 -9.03 0.61 -70.26
CA MET A 1 -9.67 1.53 -69.28
C MET A 1 -8.60 2.29 -68.50
N GLN A 2 -8.83 3.55 -68.10
CA GLN A 2 -7.93 4.31 -67.21
C GLN A 2 -8.72 4.76 -65.97
N LEU A 3 -8.29 4.33 -64.78
CA LEU A 3 -8.91 4.66 -63.50
C LEU A 3 -7.81 5.06 -62.51
N THR A 4 -7.95 6.25 -61.91
CA THR A 4 -7.03 6.75 -60.89
C THR A 4 -7.64 6.52 -59.52
N VAL A 5 -7.07 5.58 -58.76
CA VAL A 5 -7.46 5.30 -57.38
C VAL A 5 -6.67 6.21 -56.45
N CYS A 6 -7.34 6.87 -55.51
CA CYS A 6 -6.72 7.74 -54.53
C CYS A 6 -7.15 7.40 -53.09
N THR A 7 -6.33 7.76 -52.12
CA THR A 7 -6.67 7.66 -50.70
C THR A 7 -6.12 8.83 -49.90
N VAL A 8 -6.72 9.11 -48.74
CA VAL A 8 -6.24 10.10 -47.76
C VAL A 8 -5.90 9.35 -46.49
N ALA A 9 -4.67 9.52 -46.03
CA ALA A 9 -4.09 8.78 -44.91
C ALA A 9 -3.25 9.73 -44.03
N SER A 10 -3.02 9.36 -42.77
CA SER A 10 -1.87 9.89 -42.03
C SER A 10 -0.60 9.09 -42.33
N VAL A 11 0.56 9.58 -41.88
CA VAL A 11 1.81 8.80 -41.85
C VAL A 11 1.64 7.51 -41.01
N ALA A 12 0.85 7.56 -39.94
CA ALA A 12 0.55 6.38 -39.10
C ALA A 12 -0.26 5.30 -39.85
N GLN A 13 -0.95 5.65 -40.94
CA GLN A 13 -1.74 4.74 -41.77
C GLN A 13 -0.99 4.20 -43.00
N LEU A 14 0.33 4.44 -43.12
CA LEU A 14 1.13 3.92 -44.23
C LEU A 14 1.09 2.38 -44.41
N PRO A 15 1.05 1.54 -43.35
CA PRO A 15 0.88 0.09 -43.51
C PRO A 15 -0.43 -0.27 -44.23
N GLN A 16 -1.55 0.37 -43.87
CA GLN A 16 -2.85 0.19 -44.50
C GLN A 16 -2.81 0.62 -45.97
N VAL A 17 -2.21 1.78 -46.27
CA VAL A 17 -2.02 2.28 -47.66
C VAL A 17 -1.19 1.30 -48.50
N ARG A 18 -0.15 0.65 -47.93
CA ARG A 18 0.63 -0.40 -48.61
C ARG A 18 -0.26 -1.59 -48.95
N VAL A 19 -0.99 -2.14 -47.97
CA VAL A 19 -1.87 -3.30 -48.17
C VAL A 19 -2.99 -3.00 -49.18
N LEU A 20 -3.64 -1.83 -49.12
CA LEU A 20 -4.60 -1.38 -50.13
C LEU A 20 -3.98 -1.35 -51.53
N ARG A 21 -2.83 -0.68 -51.69
CA ARG A 21 -2.15 -0.55 -52.99
C ARG A 21 -1.74 -1.91 -53.57
N GLU A 22 -1.16 -2.77 -52.76
CA GLU A 22 -0.64 -4.07 -53.21
C GLU A 22 -1.78 -5.05 -53.54
N SER A 23 -2.82 -5.09 -52.71
CA SER A 23 -4.02 -5.91 -52.96
C SER A 23 -4.78 -5.44 -54.22
N LEU A 24 -4.95 -4.12 -54.40
CA LEU A 24 -5.55 -3.53 -55.60
C LEU A 24 -4.80 -3.94 -56.89
N LEU A 25 -3.47 -3.81 -56.88
CA LEU A 25 -2.61 -4.17 -58.01
C LEU A 25 -2.54 -5.69 -58.24
N ALA A 26 -2.67 -6.51 -57.18
CA ALA A 26 -2.71 -7.96 -57.30
C ALA A 26 -4.02 -8.46 -57.94
N ALA A 27 -5.16 -7.87 -57.57
CA ALA A 27 -6.48 -8.24 -58.11
C ALA A 27 -6.70 -7.82 -59.58
N HIS A 28 -6.01 -6.78 -60.05
CA HIS A 28 -6.21 -6.18 -61.38
C HIS A 28 -4.98 -6.32 -62.30
N ARG A 29 -4.31 -7.48 -62.32
CA ARG A 29 -3.14 -7.76 -63.17
C ARG A 29 -3.45 -7.96 -64.67
N GLN A 30 -4.66 -7.64 -65.14
CA GLN A 30 -5.04 -7.83 -66.54
C GLN A 30 -4.44 -6.74 -67.45
N PRO A 31 -4.04 -7.04 -68.71
CA PRO A 31 -3.30 -6.10 -69.56
C PRO A 31 -4.06 -4.81 -69.93
N ASP A 32 -5.39 -4.84 -69.94
CA ASP A 32 -6.24 -3.78 -70.49
C ASP A 32 -6.70 -2.73 -69.44
N THR A 33 -6.39 -2.97 -68.16
CA THR A 33 -6.73 -2.10 -67.02
C THR A 33 -5.53 -1.24 -66.64
N ARG A 34 -5.55 0.06 -66.96
CA ARG A 34 -4.53 1.02 -66.50
C ARG A 34 -4.97 1.65 -65.18
N LEU A 35 -4.39 1.18 -64.07
CA LEU A 35 -4.58 1.75 -62.74
C LEU A 35 -3.44 2.68 -62.36
N ARG A 36 -3.78 3.88 -61.86
CA ARG A 36 -2.86 4.78 -61.15
C ARG A 36 -3.27 4.81 -59.68
N PHE A 37 -2.30 4.78 -58.76
CA PHE A 37 -2.56 4.90 -57.31
C PHE A 37 -1.91 6.17 -56.75
N LEU A 38 -2.66 6.95 -55.97
CA LEU A 38 -2.23 8.19 -55.33
C LEU A 38 -2.58 8.20 -53.84
N VAL A 39 -1.71 8.75 -52.99
CA VAL A 39 -2.01 8.99 -51.57
C VAL A 39 -1.77 10.46 -51.21
N LEU A 40 -2.70 11.05 -50.47
CA LEU A 40 -2.50 12.31 -49.76
C LEU A 40 -2.18 12.03 -48.29
N LEU A 41 -1.00 12.44 -47.85
CA LEU A 41 -0.59 12.34 -46.44
C LEU A 41 -1.06 13.59 -45.67
N ALA A 42 -2.12 13.46 -44.88
CA ALA A 42 -2.79 14.56 -44.18
C ALA A 42 -1.87 15.33 -43.21
N ASP A 43 -0.90 14.63 -42.59
CA ASP A 43 0.11 15.20 -41.68
C ASP A 43 1.54 15.22 -42.26
N GLY A 44 1.69 14.87 -43.54
CA GLY A 44 2.98 14.73 -44.21
C GLY A 44 3.77 16.04 -44.34
N THR A 45 5.11 15.94 -44.28
CA THR A 45 6.02 17.06 -44.50
C THR A 45 6.41 17.20 -45.97
N ALA A 46 7.01 18.35 -46.33
CA ALA A 46 7.51 18.59 -47.68
C ALA A 46 8.54 17.54 -48.14
N ASP A 47 9.29 16.95 -47.21
CA ASP A 47 10.34 15.96 -47.48
C ASP A 47 9.79 14.58 -47.88
N GLN A 48 8.51 14.30 -47.59
CA GLN A 48 7.83 13.03 -47.92
C GLN A 48 7.16 13.04 -49.30
N ARG A 49 7.23 14.17 -50.03
CA ARG A 49 6.67 14.32 -51.38
C ARG A 49 7.42 13.42 -52.37
N SER A 50 6.69 12.64 -53.15
CA SER A 50 7.27 11.76 -54.17
C SER A 50 6.27 11.42 -55.28
N SER A 51 6.70 10.68 -56.30
CA SER A 51 5.81 10.25 -57.38
C SER A 51 4.71 9.32 -56.86
N GLY A 52 3.50 9.85 -56.69
CA GLY A 52 2.35 9.16 -56.12
C GLY A 52 2.00 9.55 -54.68
N VAL A 53 2.79 10.41 -54.03
CA VAL A 53 2.55 10.90 -52.66
C VAL A 53 2.42 12.42 -52.66
N LEU A 54 1.24 12.90 -52.25
CA LEU A 54 0.87 14.31 -52.14
C LEU A 54 0.80 14.75 -50.67
N THR A 55 0.91 16.05 -50.44
CA THR A 55 0.72 16.72 -49.14
C THR A 55 -0.39 17.78 -49.24
N PRO A 56 -0.95 18.29 -48.12
CA PRO A 56 -2.06 19.27 -48.17
C PRO A 56 -1.70 20.53 -48.97
N ALA A 57 -0.44 20.94 -48.98
CA ALA A 57 0.03 22.08 -49.76
C ALA A 57 0.07 21.83 -51.29
N ASP A 58 0.05 20.57 -51.76
CA ASP A 58 -0.08 20.25 -53.20
C ASP A 58 -1.52 20.43 -53.71
N ILE A 59 -2.50 20.28 -52.82
CA ILE A 59 -3.92 20.58 -53.07
C ILE A 59 -4.34 21.98 -52.57
N GLY A 60 -3.36 22.86 -52.32
CA GLY A 60 -3.58 24.29 -52.04
C GLY A 60 -3.81 24.69 -50.57
N ILE A 61 -3.61 23.80 -49.59
CA ILE A 61 -3.77 24.12 -48.16
C ILE A 61 -2.44 24.65 -47.57
N PRO A 62 -2.37 25.93 -47.14
CA PRO A 62 -1.17 26.51 -46.53
C PRO A 62 -0.96 26.00 -45.08
N ALA A 63 0.29 26.03 -44.62
CA ALA A 63 0.67 25.49 -43.31
C ALA A 63 -0.08 26.09 -42.11
N GLY A 64 -0.46 27.38 -42.17
CA GLY A 64 -1.26 28.03 -41.14
C GLY A 64 -2.72 27.52 -41.08
N GLU A 65 -3.34 27.32 -42.25
CA GLU A 65 -4.69 26.72 -42.34
C GLU A 65 -4.64 25.27 -41.87
N LEU A 66 -3.62 24.51 -42.27
CA LEU A 66 -3.41 23.13 -41.78
C LEU A 66 -3.23 23.08 -40.26
N ALA A 67 -2.47 23.99 -39.65
CA ALA A 67 -2.29 24.04 -38.20
C ALA A 67 -3.61 24.31 -37.45
N THR A 68 -4.44 25.23 -37.95
CA THR A 68 -5.76 25.52 -37.40
C THR A 68 -6.70 24.31 -37.56
N LEU A 69 -6.77 23.72 -38.75
CA LEU A 69 -7.57 22.50 -39.01
C LEU A 69 -7.13 21.33 -38.12
N ALA A 70 -5.82 21.10 -38.01
CA ALA A 70 -5.24 20.04 -37.18
C ALA A 70 -5.44 20.25 -35.66
N THR A 71 -5.64 21.50 -35.21
CA THR A 71 -6.03 21.80 -33.83
C THR A 71 -7.52 21.56 -33.62
N SER A 72 -8.35 22.08 -34.53
CA SER A 72 -9.81 21.94 -34.48
C SER A 72 -10.31 20.51 -34.64
N TYR A 73 -9.58 19.66 -35.38
CA TYR A 73 -10.07 18.38 -35.87
C TYR A 73 -9.20 17.17 -35.49
N THR A 74 -9.85 16.03 -35.30
CA THR A 74 -9.22 14.71 -35.16
C THR A 74 -8.57 14.25 -36.46
N GLU A 75 -7.79 13.17 -36.42
CA GLU A 75 -7.24 12.54 -37.63
C GLU A 75 -8.36 12.20 -38.64
N ALA A 76 -9.43 11.53 -38.21
CA ALA A 76 -10.54 11.14 -39.08
C ALA A 76 -11.27 12.36 -39.66
N GLN A 77 -11.55 13.37 -38.84
CA GLN A 77 -12.18 14.63 -39.28
C GLN A 77 -11.28 15.41 -40.26
N LEU A 78 -9.96 15.44 -40.04
CA LEU A 78 -9.03 16.09 -40.96
C LEU A 78 -8.97 15.37 -42.31
N ARG A 79 -8.93 14.02 -42.31
CA ARG A 79 -9.03 13.22 -43.55
C ARG A 79 -10.36 13.48 -44.28
N ALA A 80 -11.47 13.53 -43.55
CA ALA A 80 -12.79 13.87 -44.08
C ALA A 80 -12.81 15.24 -44.80
N VAL A 81 -12.21 16.29 -44.21
CA VAL A 81 -12.11 17.62 -44.83
C VAL A 81 -11.23 17.61 -46.08
N LEU A 82 -10.14 16.84 -46.08
CA LEU A 82 -9.17 16.80 -47.18
C LEU A 82 -9.61 15.91 -48.36
N GLN A 83 -10.42 14.88 -48.14
CA GLN A 83 -10.90 13.96 -49.18
C GLN A 83 -11.63 14.64 -50.36
N PRO A 84 -12.68 15.46 -50.17
CA PRO A 84 -13.37 16.11 -51.29
C PRO A 84 -12.49 17.15 -52.00
N LEU A 85 -11.52 17.73 -51.30
CA LEU A 85 -10.54 18.67 -51.87
C LEU A 85 -9.52 17.93 -52.76
N LEU A 86 -9.06 16.75 -52.34
CA LEU A 86 -8.24 15.86 -53.17
C LEU A 86 -9.02 15.43 -54.42
N LEU A 87 -10.26 14.98 -54.26
CA LEU A 87 -11.09 14.56 -55.39
C LEU A 87 -11.33 15.71 -56.37
N ALA A 88 -11.65 16.92 -55.90
CA ALA A 88 -11.81 18.09 -56.76
C ALA A 88 -10.51 18.42 -57.53
N HIS A 89 -9.36 18.36 -56.86
CA HIS A 89 -8.06 18.58 -57.50
C HIS A 89 -7.71 17.52 -58.56
N LEU A 90 -8.11 16.25 -58.34
CA LEU A 90 -7.83 15.17 -59.28
C LEU A 90 -8.78 15.18 -60.48
N VAL A 91 -10.08 15.43 -60.30
CA VAL A 91 -11.08 15.47 -61.38
C VAL A 91 -10.75 16.54 -62.44
N ASP A 92 -10.13 17.66 -62.04
CA ASP A 92 -9.62 18.68 -62.98
C ASP A 92 -8.54 18.14 -63.96
N THR A 93 -7.97 16.94 -63.72
CA THR A 93 -6.83 16.37 -64.48
C THR A 93 -6.97 14.91 -64.91
N GLU A 94 -7.90 14.15 -64.33
CA GLU A 94 -8.07 12.71 -64.50
C GLU A 94 -9.52 12.38 -64.90
N HIS A 95 -9.72 11.41 -65.80
CA HIS A 95 -11.05 11.12 -66.36
C HIS A 95 -11.99 10.48 -65.32
N HIS A 96 -11.53 9.38 -64.69
CA HIS A 96 -12.24 8.64 -63.65
C HIS A 96 -11.37 8.55 -62.40
N VAL A 97 -11.89 8.98 -61.26
CA VAL A 97 -11.21 8.97 -59.97
C VAL A 97 -12.02 8.15 -58.97
N LEU A 98 -11.37 7.24 -58.24
CA LEU A 98 -11.99 6.45 -57.19
C LEU A 98 -11.28 6.69 -55.86
N TYR A 99 -12.00 7.18 -54.86
CA TYR A 99 -11.54 7.14 -53.48
C TYR A 99 -11.82 5.78 -52.84
N LEU A 100 -10.81 5.24 -52.14
CA LEU A 100 -10.94 4.13 -51.19
C LEU A 100 -10.28 4.53 -49.86
N ASP A 101 -10.91 4.26 -48.72
CA ASP A 101 -10.27 4.41 -47.40
C ASP A 101 -9.03 3.50 -47.30
N PRO A 102 -7.94 3.92 -46.61
CA PRO A 102 -6.74 3.10 -46.46
C PRO A 102 -7.00 1.68 -45.93
N SER A 103 -8.06 1.47 -45.14
CA SER A 103 -8.42 0.17 -44.55
C SER A 103 -9.22 -0.77 -45.48
N VAL A 104 -9.37 -0.43 -46.77
CA VAL A 104 -9.97 -1.33 -47.76
C VAL A 104 -8.96 -2.39 -48.22
N PHE A 105 -9.35 -3.66 -48.11
CA PHE A 105 -8.61 -4.81 -48.64
C PHE A 105 -9.28 -5.34 -49.91
N VAL A 106 -8.52 -5.43 -51.00
CA VAL A 106 -9.03 -5.89 -52.30
C VAL A 106 -8.76 -7.38 -52.48
N LEU A 107 -9.84 -8.15 -52.60
CA LEU A 107 -9.83 -9.62 -52.69
C LEU A 107 -10.09 -10.14 -54.12
N GLY A 108 -10.67 -9.30 -54.99
CA GLY A 108 -11.00 -9.65 -56.37
C GLY A 108 -11.20 -8.43 -57.27
N PRO A 109 -11.34 -8.64 -58.59
CA PRO A 109 -11.52 -7.54 -59.54
C PRO A 109 -12.90 -6.88 -59.39
N PHE A 110 -12.92 -5.55 -59.44
CA PHE A 110 -14.16 -4.76 -59.36
C PHE A 110 -14.18 -3.51 -60.24
N ALA A 111 -13.02 -3.07 -60.76
CA ALA A 111 -12.87 -1.74 -61.37
C ALA A 111 -13.80 -1.49 -62.57
N ASP A 112 -14.13 -2.53 -63.35
CA ASP A 112 -14.96 -2.39 -64.55
C ASP A 112 -16.39 -1.92 -64.20
N HIS A 113 -16.99 -2.48 -63.14
CA HIS A 113 -18.30 -2.05 -62.63
C HIS A 113 -18.34 -0.57 -62.19
N ILE A 114 -17.19 0.02 -61.87
CA ILE A 114 -17.09 1.43 -61.46
C ILE A 114 -16.93 2.33 -62.69
N ALA A 115 -16.11 1.93 -63.66
CA ALA A 115 -15.95 2.71 -64.88
C ALA A 115 -17.21 2.72 -65.74
N GLU A 116 -17.90 1.57 -65.89
CA GLU A 116 -19.19 1.50 -66.58
C GLU A 116 -20.22 2.45 -65.93
N ALA A 117 -20.22 2.59 -64.60
CA ALA A 117 -21.09 3.53 -63.90
C ALA A 117 -20.64 5.00 -64.04
N LEU A 118 -19.34 5.27 -64.19
CA LEU A 118 -18.77 6.61 -64.35
C LEU A 118 -18.85 7.14 -65.79
N ASP A 119 -18.95 6.27 -66.80
CA ASP A 119 -19.20 6.66 -68.19
C ASP A 119 -20.59 7.32 -68.34
N ASP A 120 -21.59 6.89 -67.54
CA ASP A 120 -22.97 7.41 -67.55
C ASP A 120 -23.28 8.45 -66.45
N HIS A 121 -22.59 8.42 -65.30
CA HIS A 121 -22.90 9.28 -64.15
C HIS A 121 -21.64 9.91 -63.51
N PRO A 122 -21.65 11.21 -63.16
CA PRO A 122 -20.47 11.89 -62.62
C PRO A 122 -20.11 11.47 -61.18
N VAL A 123 -21.01 10.80 -60.45
CA VAL A 123 -20.79 10.35 -59.06
C VAL A 123 -21.32 8.93 -58.87
N VAL A 124 -20.53 8.05 -58.22
CA VAL A 124 -20.95 6.70 -57.83
C VAL A 124 -20.82 6.53 -56.31
N LEU A 125 -21.91 6.12 -55.68
CA LEU A 125 -22.06 5.95 -54.23
C LEU A 125 -22.24 4.46 -53.87
N LEU A 126 -21.66 4.05 -52.74
CA LEU A 126 -21.78 2.69 -52.20
C LEU A 126 -22.60 2.73 -50.89
N PRO A 127 -23.76 2.04 -50.80
CA PRO A 127 -24.55 2.01 -49.58
C PRO A 127 -23.94 1.02 -48.56
N ARG A 128 -23.84 1.43 -47.29
CA ARG A 128 -23.33 0.59 -46.19
C ARG A 128 -24.15 -0.69 -46.01
N VAL A 129 -25.47 -0.60 -46.15
CA VAL A 129 -26.42 -1.71 -46.00
C VAL A 129 -27.39 -1.75 -47.17
N LEU A 130 -27.89 -2.95 -47.50
CA LEU A 130 -28.96 -3.12 -48.50
C LEU A 130 -30.32 -3.41 -47.86
N GLU A 131 -30.33 -3.79 -46.58
CA GLU A 131 -31.52 -4.06 -45.77
C GLU A 131 -31.46 -3.27 -44.45
N PRO A 132 -32.59 -3.02 -43.76
CA PRO A 132 -32.59 -2.37 -42.46
C PRO A 132 -31.80 -3.16 -41.40
N LEU A 133 -31.14 -2.45 -40.47
CA LEU A 133 -30.47 -3.09 -39.33
C LEU A 133 -31.49 -3.50 -38.25
N PRO A 134 -31.30 -4.66 -37.58
CA PRO A 134 -32.13 -5.05 -36.43
C PRO A 134 -32.05 -4.08 -35.24
N ARG A 135 -33.14 -4.01 -34.46
CA ARG A 135 -33.19 -3.36 -33.12
C ARG A 135 -33.11 -4.41 -32.02
N ASP A 136 -31.96 -5.09 -31.95
CA ASP A 136 -31.64 -6.18 -31.01
C ASP A 136 -30.81 -5.72 -29.80
N GLY A 137 -30.39 -4.44 -29.76
CA GLY A 137 -29.51 -3.88 -28.73
C GLY A 137 -28.01 -4.13 -28.96
N LEU A 138 -27.64 -4.75 -30.09
CA LEU A 138 -26.27 -4.95 -30.55
C LEU A 138 -25.89 -3.90 -31.60
N ARG A 139 -24.60 -3.56 -31.69
CA ARG A 139 -24.07 -2.57 -32.63
C ARG A 139 -23.46 -3.25 -33.86
N PRO A 140 -23.64 -2.70 -35.07
CA PRO A 140 -24.23 -1.38 -35.35
C PRO A 140 -25.77 -1.37 -35.35
N THR A 141 -26.38 -0.37 -34.70
CA THR A 141 -27.83 -0.15 -34.66
C THR A 141 -28.33 0.71 -35.84
N PRO A 142 -29.65 0.78 -36.11
CA PRO A 142 -30.22 1.78 -37.02
C PRO A 142 -29.90 3.22 -36.61
N GLU A 143 -29.78 3.46 -35.30
CA GLU A 143 -29.41 4.75 -34.74
C GLU A 143 -27.94 5.09 -35.03
N ASP A 144 -27.01 4.14 -34.88
CA ASP A 144 -25.60 4.28 -35.32
C ASP A 144 -25.54 4.57 -36.83
N LEU A 145 -26.32 3.85 -37.66
CA LEU A 145 -26.35 4.02 -39.12
C LEU A 145 -26.83 5.42 -39.53
N ARG A 146 -27.82 5.97 -38.82
CA ARG A 146 -28.32 7.33 -39.05
C ARG A 146 -27.29 8.40 -38.67
N GLU A 147 -26.45 8.12 -37.67
CA GLU A 147 -25.36 9.01 -37.25
C GLU A 147 -24.21 9.00 -38.26
N VAL A 148 -23.76 7.82 -38.71
CA VAL A 148 -22.65 7.71 -39.67
C VAL A 148 -23.04 7.90 -41.13
N GLY A 149 -24.34 7.86 -41.46
CA GLY A 149 -24.93 7.97 -42.81
C GLY A 149 -25.14 6.63 -43.54
N THR A 150 -25.98 6.64 -44.58
CA THR A 150 -26.34 5.45 -45.36
C THR A 150 -25.31 5.08 -46.44
N PHE A 151 -24.63 6.06 -47.04
CA PHE A 151 -23.53 5.83 -47.98
C PHE A 151 -22.17 5.82 -47.27
N ASP A 152 -21.29 4.91 -47.67
CA ASP A 152 -19.94 4.76 -47.11
C ASP A 152 -18.99 5.82 -47.69
N PRO A 153 -18.50 6.82 -46.91
CA PRO A 153 -17.54 7.80 -47.41
C PRO A 153 -16.16 7.18 -47.66
N GLY A 154 -15.91 5.96 -47.18
CA GLY A 154 -14.77 5.12 -47.53
C GLY A 154 -14.76 4.66 -48.99
N PHE A 155 -15.84 4.89 -49.74
CA PHE A 155 -15.94 4.66 -51.17
C PHE A 155 -16.63 5.85 -51.85
N LEU A 156 -15.93 6.54 -52.76
CA LEU A 156 -16.54 7.59 -53.57
C LEU A 156 -15.86 7.63 -54.94
N ALA A 157 -16.59 7.27 -56.00
CA ALA A 157 -16.10 7.38 -57.36
C ALA A 157 -16.68 8.63 -58.02
N VAL A 158 -15.86 9.37 -58.78
CA VAL A 158 -16.23 10.62 -59.43
C VAL A 158 -15.56 10.77 -60.80
N ALA A 159 -16.23 11.48 -61.69
CA ALA A 159 -15.75 11.88 -63.01
C ALA A 159 -15.98 13.38 -63.24
N ALA A 160 -15.61 13.88 -64.42
CA ALA A 160 -15.87 15.25 -64.84
C ALA A 160 -17.36 15.62 -64.68
N GLY A 161 -17.65 16.80 -64.13
CA GLY A 161 -18.99 17.25 -63.74
C GLY A 161 -19.31 17.11 -62.25
N ALA A 162 -18.51 16.37 -61.47
CA ALA A 162 -18.68 16.24 -60.02
C ALA A 162 -18.15 17.45 -59.22
N GLU A 163 -17.44 18.39 -59.85
CA GLU A 163 -16.70 19.46 -59.17
C GLU A 163 -17.59 20.44 -58.37
N PRO A 164 -18.82 20.81 -58.81
CA PRO A 164 -19.74 21.59 -57.98
C PRO A 164 -20.18 20.85 -56.71
N PHE A 165 -20.42 19.55 -56.81
CA PHE A 165 -20.78 18.70 -55.68
C PHE A 165 -19.62 18.59 -54.70
N LEU A 166 -18.41 18.28 -55.18
CA LEU A 166 -17.20 18.16 -54.36
C LEU A 166 -16.85 19.48 -53.64
N ARG A 167 -17.02 20.63 -54.29
CA ARG A 167 -16.83 21.95 -53.65
C ARG A 167 -17.85 22.22 -52.55
N THR A 168 -19.12 21.87 -52.75
CA THR A 168 -20.17 21.99 -51.73
C THR A 168 -19.90 21.05 -50.55
N LEU A 169 -19.58 19.78 -50.82
CA LEU A 169 -19.23 18.76 -49.83
C LEU A 169 -18.03 19.21 -48.98
N ALA A 170 -16.96 19.71 -49.60
CA ALA A 170 -15.80 20.27 -48.90
C ALA A 170 -16.17 21.49 -48.03
N GLY A 171 -17.07 22.36 -48.50
CA GLY A 171 -17.53 23.53 -47.75
C GLY A 171 -18.37 23.16 -46.51
N GLN A 172 -19.19 22.11 -46.60
CA GLN A 172 -19.99 21.60 -45.48
C GLN A 172 -19.12 20.83 -44.48
N LEU A 173 -18.24 19.95 -44.95
CA LEU A 173 -17.31 19.19 -44.11
C LEU A 173 -16.31 20.09 -43.37
N ARG A 174 -15.93 21.25 -43.93
CA ARG A 174 -15.14 22.27 -43.21
C ARG A 174 -15.84 22.85 -41.98
N GLN A 175 -17.17 22.73 -41.87
CA GLN A 175 -17.99 23.22 -40.75
C GLN A 175 -18.45 22.06 -39.83
N SER A 176 -18.88 20.94 -40.43
CA SER A 176 -19.38 19.75 -39.75
C SER A 176 -18.66 18.48 -40.24
N PRO A 177 -17.37 18.26 -39.91
CA PRO A 177 -16.62 17.11 -40.41
C PRO A 177 -17.10 15.77 -39.84
N ASP A 178 -17.76 15.79 -38.67
CA ASP A 178 -18.40 14.61 -38.06
C ASP A 178 -19.64 14.14 -38.85
N GLU A 179 -20.26 15.01 -39.64
CA GLU A 179 -21.52 14.73 -40.35
C GLU A 179 -21.31 14.22 -41.79
N TYR A 180 -20.16 13.62 -42.11
CA TYR A 180 -19.83 13.23 -43.50
C TYR A 180 -20.94 12.41 -44.14
N GLY A 181 -21.28 11.24 -43.59
CA GLY A 181 -22.31 10.39 -44.19
C GLY A 181 -23.68 11.08 -44.26
N PRO A 182 -24.18 11.74 -43.21
CA PRO A 182 -25.41 12.55 -43.29
C PRO A 182 -25.39 13.64 -44.38
N ILE A 183 -24.24 14.28 -44.64
CA ILE A 183 -24.07 15.24 -45.74
C ILE A 183 -24.05 14.50 -47.10
N LEU A 184 -23.36 13.37 -47.18
CA LEU A 184 -23.26 12.52 -48.38
C LEU A 184 -24.60 11.85 -48.75
N ASP A 185 -25.46 11.56 -47.78
CA ASP A 185 -26.84 11.10 -47.96
C ASP A 185 -27.71 12.16 -48.67
N GLY A 186 -27.28 13.44 -48.66
CA GLY A 186 -27.88 14.49 -49.48
C GLY A 186 -27.44 14.49 -50.95
N ALA A 187 -26.33 13.82 -51.30
CA ALA A 187 -25.79 13.81 -52.67
C ALA A 187 -26.80 13.37 -53.75
N PRO A 188 -27.65 12.33 -53.53
CA PRO A 188 -28.70 11.94 -54.48
C PRO A 188 -29.68 13.03 -54.90
N ALA A 189 -29.84 14.09 -54.09
CA ALA A 189 -30.71 15.23 -54.39
C ALA A 189 -29.96 16.44 -54.97
N LEU A 190 -28.61 16.41 -54.98
CA LEU A 190 -27.74 17.52 -55.37
C LEU A 190 -26.95 17.26 -56.66
N THR A 191 -26.83 16.01 -57.10
CA THR A 191 -26.07 15.64 -58.31
C THR A 191 -26.60 14.36 -58.98
N GLU A 192 -26.34 14.23 -60.28
CA GLU A 192 -26.58 13.00 -61.03
C GLU A 192 -25.64 11.90 -60.51
N HIS A 193 -26.19 10.73 -60.22
CA HIS A 193 -25.45 9.71 -59.46
C HIS A 193 -25.90 8.29 -59.77
N HIS A 194 -24.99 7.34 -59.53
CA HIS A 194 -25.25 5.91 -59.53
C HIS A 194 -25.11 5.34 -58.11
N VAL A 195 -25.97 4.39 -57.72
CA VAL A 195 -25.87 3.67 -56.44
C VAL A 195 -25.48 2.21 -56.70
N LEU A 196 -24.21 1.89 -56.43
CA LEU A 196 -23.61 0.58 -56.68
C LEU A 196 -24.08 -0.44 -55.63
N ARG A 197 -24.92 -1.40 -56.04
CA ARG A 197 -25.54 -2.39 -55.12
C ARG A 197 -24.93 -3.80 -55.18
N GLN A 198 -23.71 -3.94 -55.73
CA GLN A 198 -23.05 -5.24 -55.90
C GLN A 198 -22.69 -5.88 -54.53
N PRO A 199 -23.22 -7.07 -54.16
CA PRO A 199 -23.03 -7.65 -52.82
C PRO A 199 -21.57 -7.97 -52.47
N GLY A 200 -20.75 -8.28 -53.48
CA GLY A 200 -19.33 -8.57 -53.33
C GLY A 200 -18.42 -7.34 -53.11
N ILE A 201 -18.96 -6.12 -53.17
CA ILE A 201 -18.21 -4.87 -52.96
C ILE A 201 -18.64 -4.25 -51.62
N GLY A 202 -17.65 -3.88 -50.80
CA GLY A 202 -17.87 -3.19 -49.53
C GLY A 202 -18.39 -4.06 -48.40
N LEU A 203 -17.91 -5.31 -48.28
CA LEU A 203 -18.17 -6.10 -47.08
C LEU A 203 -17.56 -5.39 -45.86
N SER A 204 -18.35 -5.10 -44.82
CA SER A 204 -17.87 -4.37 -43.64
C SER A 204 -18.66 -4.78 -42.38
N VAL A 205 -18.29 -4.20 -41.23
CA VAL A 205 -19.00 -4.42 -39.95
C VAL A 205 -20.51 -4.08 -40.04
N TRP A 206 -20.91 -3.17 -40.93
CA TRP A 206 -22.30 -2.76 -41.14
C TRP A 206 -23.16 -3.85 -41.79
N ASN A 207 -22.61 -4.58 -42.74
CA ASN A 207 -23.38 -5.52 -43.56
C ASN A 207 -22.99 -6.99 -43.39
N ALA A 208 -21.91 -7.33 -42.69
CA ALA A 208 -21.46 -8.72 -42.50
C ALA A 208 -22.52 -9.67 -41.90
N LEU A 209 -23.52 -9.18 -41.15
CA LEU A 209 -24.67 -10.00 -40.74
C LEU A 209 -25.63 -10.31 -41.91
N GLN A 210 -25.89 -9.33 -42.78
CA GLN A 210 -26.75 -9.45 -43.96
C GLN A 210 -26.05 -10.18 -45.12
N ARG A 211 -24.72 -10.24 -45.06
CA ARG A 211 -23.81 -10.71 -46.11
C ARG A 211 -22.97 -11.88 -45.57
N PRO A 212 -23.57 -13.05 -45.28
CA PRO A 212 -22.86 -14.19 -44.72
C PRO A 212 -21.75 -14.64 -45.67
N VAL A 213 -20.56 -14.86 -45.09
CA VAL A 213 -19.34 -15.16 -45.83
C VAL A 213 -19.13 -16.67 -45.89
N HIS A 214 -19.10 -17.21 -47.10
CA HIS A 214 -18.90 -18.64 -47.35
C HIS A 214 -17.60 -18.87 -48.12
N ARG A 215 -16.90 -19.98 -47.83
CA ARG A 215 -15.76 -20.45 -48.61
C ARG A 215 -16.20 -21.60 -49.52
N GLY A 216 -16.01 -21.44 -50.82
CA GLY A 216 -16.30 -22.44 -51.84
C GLY A 216 -15.31 -23.60 -51.84
N ALA A 217 -15.67 -24.67 -52.57
CA ALA A 217 -14.82 -25.87 -52.71
C ALA A 217 -13.53 -25.61 -53.54
N ASP A 218 -13.51 -24.54 -54.32
CA ASP A 218 -12.35 -23.99 -55.03
C ASP A 218 -11.46 -23.10 -54.15
N GLY A 219 -11.83 -22.89 -52.89
CA GLY A 219 -11.16 -21.99 -51.94
C GLY A 219 -11.59 -20.52 -52.05
N GLY A 220 -12.37 -20.16 -53.07
CA GLY A 220 -12.90 -18.82 -53.29
C GLY A 220 -13.82 -18.38 -52.15
N ILE A 221 -13.92 -17.08 -51.93
CA ILE A 221 -14.80 -16.51 -50.88
C ILE A 221 -15.98 -15.82 -51.56
N THR A 222 -17.18 -16.19 -51.12
CA THR A 222 -18.45 -15.68 -51.66
C THR A 222 -19.28 -15.04 -50.56
N VAL A 223 -20.08 -14.07 -50.96
CA VAL A 223 -21.01 -13.29 -50.13
C VAL A 223 -22.32 -13.22 -50.90
N ALA A 224 -23.40 -13.76 -50.31
CA ALA A 224 -24.71 -13.87 -50.97
C ALA A 224 -24.59 -14.40 -52.43
N ASP A 225 -23.88 -15.52 -52.60
CA ASP A 225 -23.57 -16.19 -53.87
C ASP A 225 -22.73 -15.40 -54.90
N HIS A 226 -22.26 -14.19 -54.56
CA HIS A 226 -21.36 -13.39 -55.40
C HIS A 226 -19.90 -13.50 -54.92
N PRO A 227 -18.88 -13.46 -55.81
CA PRO A 227 -17.48 -13.38 -55.39
C PRO A 227 -17.20 -12.14 -54.54
N LEU A 228 -16.47 -12.31 -53.43
CA LEU A 228 -16.06 -11.19 -52.58
C LEU A 228 -14.88 -10.43 -53.25
N ALA A 229 -15.13 -9.19 -53.65
CA ALA A 229 -14.15 -8.35 -54.34
C ALA A 229 -13.46 -7.32 -53.42
N THR A 230 -14.18 -6.72 -52.46
CA THR A 230 -13.59 -5.80 -51.47
C THR A 230 -14.18 -5.97 -50.07
N MET A 231 -13.33 -5.83 -49.06
CA MET A 231 -13.70 -5.77 -47.65
C MET A 231 -13.14 -4.47 -47.04
N HIS A 232 -13.99 -3.68 -46.38
CA HIS A 232 -13.61 -2.45 -45.69
C HIS A 232 -13.46 -2.75 -44.19
N PHE A 233 -12.23 -2.71 -43.69
CA PHE A 233 -11.89 -2.99 -42.29
C PHE A 233 -12.12 -1.77 -41.39
N GLU A 234 -13.30 -1.15 -41.50
CA GLU A 234 -13.69 0.06 -40.78
C GLU A 234 -13.59 -0.15 -39.25
N GLY A 235 -12.61 0.52 -38.63
CA GLY A 235 -12.33 0.43 -37.20
C GLY A 235 -11.63 -0.86 -36.74
N PHE A 236 -11.07 -1.69 -37.63
CA PHE A 236 -10.27 -2.86 -37.22
C PHE A 236 -8.94 -2.46 -36.55
N ASP A 237 -8.51 -3.19 -35.52
CA ASP A 237 -7.21 -3.02 -34.85
C ASP A 237 -6.48 -4.38 -34.81
N SER A 238 -5.29 -4.45 -35.42
CA SER A 238 -4.46 -5.66 -35.49
C SER A 238 -3.96 -6.14 -34.13
N ARG A 239 -4.02 -5.29 -33.09
CA ARG A 239 -3.71 -5.64 -31.69
C ARG A 239 -4.92 -6.23 -30.95
N ARG A 240 -6.12 -6.07 -31.51
CA ARG A 240 -7.40 -6.63 -31.02
C ARG A 240 -8.05 -7.54 -32.09
N PRO A 241 -7.33 -8.51 -32.70
CA PRO A 241 -7.78 -9.26 -33.89
C PRO A 241 -8.95 -10.22 -33.63
N TRP A 242 -9.43 -10.31 -32.39
CA TRP A 242 -10.66 -11.01 -32.01
C TRP A 242 -11.94 -10.18 -32.25
N LEU A 243 -11.81 -8.89 -32.59
CA LEU A 243 -12.92 -8.03 -32.98
C LEU A 243 -12.91 -7.75 -34.49
N LEU A 244 -14.09 -7.74 -35.10
CA LEU A 244 -14.27 -7.25 -36.48
C LEU A 244 -14.06 -5.73 -36.56
N SER A 245 -14.46 -5.00 -35.51
CA SER A 245 -14.24 -3.55 -35.37
C SER A 245 -14.11 -3.16 -33.90
N ALA A 246 -13.06 -2.41 -33.59
CA ALA A 246 -12.70 -1.90 -32.27
C ALA A 246 -13.64 -0.79 -31.78
N THR A 247 -14.33 -0.08 -32.69
CA THR A 247 -15.27 1.02 -32.39
C THR A 247 -16.65 0.53 -31.94
N MET A 248 -16.92 -0.77 -32.10
CA MET A 248 -18.17 -1.46 -31.74
C MET A 248 -17.92 -2.59 -30.73
N ALA A 249 -16.79 -2.54 -30.02
CA ALA A 249 -16.34 -3.53 -29.04
C ALA A 249 -17.25 -3.64 -27.80
N ASP A 250 -18.06 -2.62 -27.55
CA ASP A 250 -18.98 -2.54 -26.42
C ASP A 250 -20.15 -3.54 -26.56
N ARG A 251 -20.69 -3.72 -27.78
CA ARG A 251 -21.80 -4.64 -28.08
C ARG A 251 -21.70 -5.22 -29.49
N PRO A 252 -20.63 -5.97 -29.83
CA PRO A 252 -20.40 -6.44 -31.19
C PRO A 252 -21.50 -7.41 -31.64
N ARG A 253 -22.23 -7.06 -32.71
CA ARG A 253 -23.23 -7.92 -33.34
C ARG A 253 -22.61 -9.14 -34.03
N VAL A 254 -21.46 -8.95 -34.68
CA VAL A 254 -20.74 -10.00 -35.39
C VAL A 254 -19.58 -10.49 -34.53
N LEU A 255 -19.74 -11.68 -33.97
CA LEU A 255 -18.70 -12.37 -33.19
C LEU A 255 -17.82 -13.21 -34.12
N LEU A 256 -16.51 -13.00 -34.13
CA LEU A 256 -15.56 -13.77 -34.93
C LEU A 256 -15.49 -15.23 -34.47
N SER A 257 -15.68 -15.49 -33.18
CA SER A 257 -15.82 -16.82 -32.57
C SER A 257 -16.95 -17.66 -33.18
N ARG A 258 -17.95 -17.01 -33.80
CA ARG A 258 -19.08 -17.64 -34.50
C ARG A 258 -18.96 -17.59 -36.03
N ASN A 259 -17.96 -16.90 -36.58
CA ASN A 259 -17.80 -16.67 -38.02
C ASN A 259 -16.37 -17.03 -38.48
N PRO A 260 -16.02 -18.33 -38.60
CA PRO A 260 -14.63 -18.76 -38.84
C PRO A 260 -14.00 -18.22 -40.13
N VAL A 261 -14.78 -18.08 -41.20
CA VAL A 261 -14.28 -17.52 -42.49
C VAL A 261 -13.95 -16.04 -42.35
N LEU A 262 -14.73 -15.30 -41.56
CA LEU A 262 -14.48 -13.89 -41.29
C LEU A 262 -13.28 -13.70 -40.34
N ALA A 263 -13.15 -14.58 -39.34
CA ALA A 263 -11.96 -14.63 -38.48
C ALA A 263 -10.68 -14.90 -39.29
N GLN A 264 -10.74 -15.77 -40.31
CA GLN A 264 -9.63 -15.99 -41.25
C GLN A 264 -9.31 -14.74 -42.08
N LEU A 265 -10.32 -13.98 -42.53
CA LEU A 265 -10.11 -12.72 -43.26
C LEU A 265 -9.44 -11.65 -42.37
N CYS A 266 -9.90 -11.49 -41.12
CA CYS A 266 -9.27 -10.62 -40.14
C CYS A 266 -7.82 -11.03 -39.85
N ALA A 267 -7.55 -12.33 -39.69
CA ALA A 267 -6.20 -12.84 -39.48
C ALA A 267 -5.29 -12.60 -40.70
N ALA A 268 -5.77 -12.85 -41.91
CA ALA A 268 -5.01 -12.61 -43.14
C ALA A 268 -4.68 -11.11 -43.33
N TYR A 269 -5.66 -10.22 -43.14
CA TYR A 269 -5.43 -8.78 -43.20
C TYR A 269 -4.45 -8.30 -42.10
N SER A 270 -4.55 -8.84 -40.88
CA SER A 270 -3.58 -8.57 -39.82
C SER A 270 -2.18 -9.10 -40.13
N GLU A 271 -2.05 -10.19 -40.89
CA GLU A 271 -0.76 -10.70 -41.34
C GLU A 271 -0.14 -9.80 -42.41
N GLU A 272 -0.91 -9.34 -43.41
CA GLU A 272 -0.40 -8.40 -44.41
C GLU A 272 -0.02 -7.05 -43.79
N LEU A 273 -0.79 -6.55 -42.81
CA LEU A 273 -0.39 -5.37 -42.01
C LEU A 273 0.92 -5.63 -41.26
N GLY A 274 1.10 -6.80 -40.65
CA GLY A 274 2.34 -7.15 -39.94
C GLY A 274 3.56 -7.31 -40.85
N ARG A 275 3.37 -7.81 -42.08
CA ARG A 275 4.43 -7.86 -43.11
C ARG A 275 4.84 -6.49 -43.62
N ALA A 276 3.97 -5.48 -43.50
CA ALA A 276 4.24 -4.12 -43.95
C ALA A 276 5.08 -3.27 -42.97
N ASP A 277 5.43 -3.78 -41.78
CA ASP A 277 5.70 -2.94 -40.60
C ASP A 277 7.10 -3.08 -39.91
N ILE A 278 7.37 -2.13 -39.01
CA ILE A 278 8.49 -1.86 -38.08
C ILE A 278 9.32 -0.60 -38.39
N VAL A 279 9.55 -0.23 -39.66
CA VAL A 279 10.46 0.91 -39.97
C VAL A 279 9.74 2.28 -40.02
N ASP A 280 8.43 2.31 -40.29
CA ASP A 280 7.72 3.55 -40.68
C ASP A 280 6.50 3.93 -39.81
N SER A 281 6.20 3.21 -38.72
CA SER A 281 5.01 3.47 -37.88
C SER A 281 5.16 4.71 -36.97
N LEU A 282 5.30 5.89 -37.58
CA LEU A 282 5.33 7.17 -36.87
C LEU A 282 3.93 7.50 -36.30
N PRO A 283 3.83 8.04 -35.08
CA PRO A 283 2.53 8.44 -34.52
C PRO A 283 1.92 9.60 -35.31
N TYR A 284 0.59 9.68 -35.35
CA TYR A 284 -0.12 10.78 -35.98
C TYR A 284 0.33 12.12 -35.38
N ARG A 285 0.91 12.98 -36.23
CA ARG A 285 1.67 14.16 -35.82
C ARG A 285 0.87 15.16 -34.98
N PHE A 286 -0.43 15.24 -35.21
CA PHE A 286 -1.32 16.21 -34.57
C PHE A 286 -2.19 15.61 -33.47
N GLY A 287 -1.89 14.40 -32.98
CA GLY A 287 -2.63 13.78 -31.88
C GLY A 287 -2.42 14.47 -30.52
N ALA A 288 -1.18 14.91 -30.26
CA ALA A 288 -0.74 15.49 -29.00
C ALA A 288 0.12 16.75 -29.24
N LEU A 289 0.25 17.60 -28.21
CA LEU A 289 1.19 18.72 -28.19
C LEU A 289 2.65 18.24 -28.38
N PRO A 290 3.59 19.10 -28.79
CA PRO A 290 5.00 18.71 -29.01
C PRO A 290 5.71 18.09 -27.80
N GLU A 291 5.19 18.32 -26.59
CA GLU A 291 5.64 17.78 -25.31
C GLU A 291 5.02 16.40 -24.95
N GLY A 292 4.08 15.90 -25.76
CA GLY A 292 3.41 14.60 -25.58
C GLY A 292 1.99 14.66 -25.01
N THR A 293 1.54 15.79 -24.49
CA THR A 293 0.19 15.96 -23.89
C THR A 293 -0.93 15.80 -24.94
N PRO A 294 -1.83 14.81 -24.83
CA PRO A 294 -2.94 14.64 -25.78
C PRO A 294 -3.96 15.77 -25.63
N ILE A 295 -4.57 16.21 -26.74
CA ILE A 295 -5.57 17.29 -26.73
C ILE A 295 -6.99 16.68 -26.67
N PRO A 296 -7.81 16.96 -25.63
CA PRO A 296 -9.18 16.43 -25.50
C PRO A 296 -10.07 16.75 -26.71
N LEU A 297 -10.98 15.84 -27.06
CA LEU A 297 -11.87 15.96 -28.22
C LEU A 297 -12.85 17.13 -28.07
N SER A 298 -13.42 17.35 -26.89
CA SER A 298 -14.28 18.50 -26.62
C SER A 298 -13.51 19.82 -26.66
N LEU A 299 -12.22 19.83 -26.31
CA LEU A 299 -11.37 21.02 -26.42
C LEU A 299 -11.12 21.37 -27.90
N ARG A 300 -10.89 20.36 -28.76
CA ARG A 300 -10.81 20.52 -30.22
C ARG A 300 -12.12 21.05 -30.80
N ARG A 301 -13.27 20.50 -30.39
CA ARG A 301 -14.60 20.99 -30.78
C ARG A 301 -14.84 22.44 -30.36
N ARG A 302 -14.39 22.84 -29.17
CA ARG A 302 -14.48 24.22 -28.68
C ARG A 302 -13.60 25.17 -29.51
N HIS A 303 -12.35 24.78 -29.77
CA HIS A 303 -11.44 25.50 -30.68
C HIS A 303 -12.05 25.64 -32.09
N ALA A 304 -12.67 24.60 -32.64
CA ALA A 304 -13.36 24.64 -33.93
C ALA A 304 -14.50 25.67 -33.95
N ARG A 305 -15.36 25.66 -32.92
CA ARG A 305 -16.47 26.64 -32.78
C ARG A 305 -15.97 28.07 -32.66
N GLU A 306 -14.90 28.32 -31.89
CA GLU A 306 -14.32 29.66 -31.73
C GLU A 306 -13.55 30.13 -32.98
N THR A 307 -12.97 29.20 -33.76
CA THR A 307 -12.34 29.51 -35.06
C THR A 307 -13.33 30.09 -36.09
N LEU A 308 -14.62 29.75 -35.98
CA LEU A 308 -15.69 30.30 -36.82
C LEU A 308 -16.12 31.71 -36.38
N ASN A 309 -15.64 32.22 -35.24
CA ASN A 309 -15.94 33.55 -34.72
C ASN A 309 -14.82 34.56 -35.08
N ALA A 310 -15.11 35.85 -34.91
CA ALA A 310 -14.23 36.95 -35.36
C ALA A 310 -12.87 37.06 -34.64
N SER A 311 -12.61 36.27 -33.59
CA SER A 311 -11.33 36.20 -32.89
C SER A 311 -10.92 34.74 -32.76
N ALA A 312 -10.28 34.20 -33.81
CA ALA A 312 -9.87 32.80 -33.83
C ALA A 312 -8.86 32.50 -32.69
N PRO A 313 -9.02 31.39 -31.95
CA PRO A 313 -8.08 30.98 -30.92
C PRO A 313 -6.72 30.60 -31.52
N PRO A 314 -5.63 30.68 -30.74
CA PRO A 314 -4.30 30.29 -31.19
C PRO A 314 -4.21 28.77 -31.40
N ALA A 315 -3.76 28.34 -32.59
CA ALA A 315 -3.64 26.91 -32.89
C ALA A 315 -2.56 26.22 -32.04
N ALA A 316 -2.80 24.97 -31.66
CA ALA A 316 -1.93 24.15 -30.81
C ALA A 316 -0.61 23.71 -31.50
N PHE A 317 -0.52 23.91 -32.82
CA PHE A 317 0.62 23.49 -33.64
C PHE A 317 1.24 24.69 -34.36
N GLY A 318 2.56 24.82 -34.29
CA GLY A 318 3.28 25.94 -34.88
C GLY A 318 4.54 26.31 -34.10
N ALA A 319 4.82 27.60 -33.97
CA ALA A 319 5.96 28.09 -33.19
C ALA A 319 5.73 27.93 -31.67
N PRO A 320 6.78 27.80 -30.82
CA PRO A 320 6.63 27.61 -29.36
C PRO A 320 5.89 28.73 -28.61
N GLU A 321 5.76 29.91 -29.21
CA GLU A 321 4.93 31.01 -28.68
C GLU A 321 3.44 30.74 -28.90
N GLN A 322 3.09 30.15 -30.03
CA GLN A 322 1.73 29.79 -30.41
C GLN A 322 1.18 28.65 -29.53
N VAL A 323 2.02 27.64 -29.25
CA VAL A 323 1.70 26.54 -28.33
C VAL A 323 1.42 27.06 -26.92
N ARG A 324 2.23 28.00 -26.42
CA ARG A 324 2.02 28.63 -25.09
C ARG A 324 0.74 29.47 -25.05
N ALA A 325 0.41 30.17 -26.14
CA ALA A 325 -0.85 30.90 -26.25
C ALA A 325 -2.07 29.96 -26.22
N PHE A 326 -1.98 28.78 -26.85
CA PHE A 326 -3.01 27.73 -26.78
C PHE A 326 -3.20 27.18 -25.35
N ILE A 327 -2.11 26.85 -24.65
CA ILE A 327 -2.19 26.36 -23.26
C ILE A 327 -2.80 27.44 -22.34
N ALA A 328 -2.44 28.71 -22.52
CA ALA A 328 -3.03 29.82 -21.76
C ALA A 328 -4.55 29.94 -22.01
N TRP A 329 -4.98 29.92 -23.28
CA TRP A 329 -6.41 29.91 -23.64
C TRP A 329 -7.16 28.71 -23.06
N ALA A 330 -6.53 27.53 -22.97
CA ALA A 330 -7.17 26.33 -22.43
C ALA A 330 -7.19 26.27 -20.89
N ALA A 331 -6.32 27.01 -20.20
CA ALA A 331 -6.27 27.10 -18.74
C ALA A 331 -7.27 28.10 -18.14
N GLU A 332 -7.80 29.04 -18.94
CA GLU A 332 -8.86 29.96 -18.51
C GLU A 332 -10.13 29.21 -18.05
N PRO A 333 -10.93 29.79 -17.12
CA PRO A 333 -12.21 29.21 -16.71
C PRO A 333 -13.17 29.01 -17.88
N ASP A 334 -13.93 27.90 -17.84
CA ASP A 334 -14.87 27.55 -18.92
C ASP A 334 -16.16 28.40 -18.90
N GLY A 335 -16.46 29.02 -17.76
CA GLY A 335 -17.61 29.92 -17.61
C GLY A 335 -17.55 30.72 -16.30
N PRO A 336 -18.46 31.68 -16.10
CA PRO A 336 -18.49 32.51 -14.89
C PRO A 336 -18.91 31.75 -13.62
N ASP A 337 -19.62 30.64 -13.77
CA ASP A 337 -20.22 29.86 -12.68
C ASP A 337 -19.38 28.64 -12.26
N THR A 338 -18.26 28.36 -12.93
CA THR A 338 -17.34 27.25 -12.64
C THR A 338 -15.92 27.75 -12.39
N ARG A 339 -15.19 27.05 -11.53
CA ARG A 339 -13.75 27.25 -11.29
C ARG A 339 -12.88 26.28 -12.10
N LEU A 340 -13.50 25.44 -12.93
CA LEU A 340 -12.80 24.53 -13.82
C LEU A 340 -12.33 25.25 -15.09
N SER A 341 -11.12 24.90 -15.54
CA SER A 341 -10.54 25.39 -16.79
C SER A 341 -11.24 24.78 -18.01
N ARG A 342 -11.12 25.42 -19.19
CA ARG A 342 -11.62 24.86 -20.45
C ARG A 342 -11.10 23.45 -20.70
N TRP A 343 -9.83 23.20 -20.40
CA TRP A 343 -9.19 21.89 -20.50
C TRP A 343 -9.85 20.85 -19.59
N VAL A 344 -10.01 21.15 -18.30
CA VAL A 344 -10.58 20.20 -17.33
C VAL A 344 -12.05 19.94 -17.58
N SER A 345 -12.81 20.97 -17.98
CA SER A 345 -14.22 20.81 -18.38
C SER A 345 -14.36 19.96 -19.64
N ALA A 346 -13.53 20.18 -20.67
CA ALA A 346 -13.53 19.34 -21.87
C ALA A 346 -13.16 17.87 -21.56
N LEU A 347 -12.22 17.65 -20.64
CA LEU A 347 -11.82 16.32 -20.18
C LEU A 347 -12.96 15.60 -19.43
N LEU A 348 -13.75 16.32 -18.64
CA LEU A 348 -14.97 15.79 -18.00
C LEU A 348 -16.11 15.51 -18.99
N GLU A 349 -16.25 16.34 -20.03
CA GLU A 349 -17.22 16.13 -21.13
C GLU A 349 -16.88 14.87 -21.94
N ASP A 350 -15.62 14.68 -22.31
CA ASP A 350 -15.15 13.56 -23.13
C ASP A 350 -15.17 12.21 -22.39
N HIS A 351 -15.09 12.25 -21.06
CA HIS A 351 -14.98 11.08 -20.20
C HIS A 351 -16.00 11.12 -19.05
N PRO A 352 -17.29 10.82 -19.32
CA PRO A 352 -18.35 10.81 -18.31
C PRO A 352 -18.06 9.85 -17.13
N GLU A 353 -17.22 8.84 -17.33
CA GLU A 353 -16.73 7.96 -16.27
C GLU A 353 -15.95 8.72 -15.19
N ILE A 354 -15.24 9.80 -15.55
CA ILE A 354 -14.55 10.68 -14.60
C ILE A 354 -15.58 11.46 -13.78
N GLY A 355 -16.64 11.97 -14.42
CA GLY A 355 -17.77 12.57 -13.71
C GLY A 355 -18.55 11.57 -12.84
N SER A 356 -18.54 10.28 -13.17
CA SER A 356 -19.13 9.23 -12.31
C SER A 356 -18.21 8.85 -11.13
N ARG A 357 -16.90 8.99 -11.31
CA ARG A 357 -15.87 8.78 -10.28
C ARG A 357 -15.77 9.98 -9.32
N PHE A 358 -15.99 11.18 -9.84
CA PHE A 358 -15.99 12.45 -9.11
C PHE A 358 -17.29 13.24 -9.41
N PRO A 359 -18.46 12.83 -8.89
CA PRO A 359 -19.75 13.52 -9.10
C PRO A 359 -19.76 15.01 -8.74
N GLU A 360 -18.96 15.41 -7.76
CA GLU A 360 -18.78 16.78 -7.31
C GLU A 360 -17.31 17.23 -7.48
N PRO A 361 -16.82 17.45 -8.72
CA PRO A 361 -15.42 17.82 -8.97
C PRO A 361 -15.09 19.23 -8.43
N GLU A 362 -16.12 20.04 -8.15
CA GLU A 362 -16.03 21.32 -7.46
C GLU A 362 -16.59 21.29 -6.03
N GLY A 363 -17.02 20.13 -5.51
CA GLY A 363 -17.63 19.94 -4.19
C GLY A 363 -16.87 18.91 -3.34
N ALA A 364 -17.54 17.81 -2.97
CA ALA A 364 -16.95 16.75 -2.13
C ALA A 364 -15.68 16.11 -2.72
N ASP A 365 -15.67 15.84 -4.03
CA ASP A 365 -14.59 15.09 -4.70
C ASP A 365 -13.39 15.97 -5.12
N ARG A 366 -13.53 17.29 -4.95
CA ARG A 366 -12.62 18.33 -5.43
C ARG A 366 -11.14 18.08 -5.12
N LYS A 367 -10.82 17.46 -3.97
CA LYS A 367 -9.45 17.08 -3.58
C LYS A 367 -8.90 15.90 -4.38
N GLU A 368 -9.67 14.83 -4.50
CA GLU A 368 -9.27 13.62 -5.24
C GLU A 368 -9.18 13.93 -6.73
N PHE A 369 -10.17 14.67 -7.27
CA PHE A 369 -10.19 15.14 -8.65
C PHE A 369 -8.98 16.03 -8.98
N ARG A 370 -8.65 17.01 -8.11
CA ARG A 370 -7.46 17.86 -8.28
C ARG A 370 -6.16 17.04 -8.34
N ARG A 371 -6.01 16.04 -7.47
CA ARG A 371 -4.84 15.15 -7.45
C ARG A 371 -4.75 14.37 -8.75
N TRP A 372 -5.87 13.74 -9.15
CA TRP A 372 -5.98 12.97 -10.38
C TRP A 372 -5.58 13.79 -11.63
N CYS A 373 -6.02 15.05 -11.74
CA CYS A 373 -5.62 15.93 -12.85
C CYS A 373 -4.10 16.11 -12.98
N LEU A 374 -3.37 16.20 -11.86
CA LEU A 374 -1.91 16.40 -11.82
C LEU A 374 -1.09 15.13 -12.07
N THR A 375 -1.67 13.95 -11.86
CA THR A 375 -0.95 12.66 -11.97
C THR A 375 -1.35 11.88 -13.21
N ASP A 376 -2.63 11.58 -13.35
CA ASP A 376 -3.14 10.58 -14.30
C ASP A 376 -3.99 11.21 -15.40
N GLY A 377 -4.58 12.39 -15.15
CA GLY A 377 -5.46 13.09 -16.09
C GLY A 377 -4.72 13.81 -17.22
N GLY A 378 -3.39 13.85 -17.22
CA GLY A 378 -2.60 14.51 -18.27
C GLY A 378 -2.91 16.00 -18.43
N VAL A 379 -3.37 16.66 -17.36
CA VAL A 379 -3.77 18.06 -17.40
C VAL A 379 -2.53 18.95 -17.21
N PRO A 380 -2.28 19.95 -18.09
CA PRO A 380 -1.23 20.93 -17.87
C PRO A 380 -1.39 21.62 -16.50
N GLU A 381 -0.32 21.71 -15.72
CA GLU A 381 -0.32 22.27 -14.36
C GLU A 381 -1.11 23.59 -14.19
N PRO A 382 -1.07 24.56 -15.14
CA PRO A 382 -1.84 25.81 -15.02
C PRO A 382 -3.38 25.67 -14.95
N ALA A 383 -3.93 24.48 -15.19
CA ALA A 383 -5.36 24.26 -15.42
C ALA A 383 -6.12 23.56 -14.26
N VAL A 384 -5.54 23.49 -13.05
CA VAL A 384 -5.95 22.58 -11.93
C VAL A 384 -6.63 23.25 -10.69
N PRO A 385 -7.65 22.64 -10.00
CA PRO A 385 -8.42 23.22 -8.85
C PRO A 385 -7.75 23.37 -7.42
N ALA A 386 -8.50 23.58 -6.31
CA ALA A 386 -8.04 23.85 -4.90
C ALA A 386 -8.95 23.26 -3.73
N PRO A 387 -8.60 23.17 -2.39
CA PRO A 387 -9.17 22.14 -1.41
C PRO A 387 -9.83 22.52 0.01
N GLU A 388 -10.79 21.71 0.62
CA GLU A 388 -11.54 21.87 1.98
C GLU A 388 -12.11 20.53 2.74
N PRO A 389 -12.63 20.51 4.04
CA PRO A 389 -13.20 19.29 4.82
C PRO A 389 -14.32 19.41 5.99
N ASP A 390 -15.03 18.33 6.51
CA ASP A 390 -15.89 18.21 7.81
C ASP A 390 -16.31 16.73 8.35
N GLN A 391 -17.10 16.51 9.48
CA GLN A 391 -17.20 15.27 10.37
C GLN A 391 -18.55 14.72 11.06
N ALA A 392 -18.50 13.58 11.84
CA ALA A 392 -19.62 12.91 12.64
C ALA A 392 -19.23 12.14 13.98
N ALA A 393 -20.18 11.70 14.84
CA ALA A 393 -20.04 11.39 16.32
C ALA A 393 -19.69 9.94 16.82
N LEU A 394 -19.40 9.72 18.14
CA LEU A 394 -18.62 8.59 18.77
C LEU A 394 -19.17 7.95 20.09
N LEU A 395 -18.87 6.65 20.34
CA LEU A 395 -18.87 5.98 21.67
C LEU A 395 -17.45 5.61 22.17
N ASP A 396 -17.10 5.92 23.42
CA ASP A 396 -15.76 5.66 24.01
C ASP A 396 -15.75 4.46 24.98
N GLN A 397 -15.53 3.25 24.44
CA GLN A 397 -15.21 2.04 25.22
C GLN A 397 -14.48 1.00 24.34
N LEU A 398 -13.82 0.01 24.97
CA LEU A 398 -13.21 -1.10 24.24
C LEU A 398 -14.28 -1.93 23.52
N GLY A 399 -14.20 -1.95 22.19
CA GLY A 399 -15.10 -2.65 21.29
C GLY A 399 -14.64 -2.43 19.85
N VAL A 400 -15.19 -3.19 18.92
CA VAL A 400 -14.77 -3.15 17.51
C VAL A 400 -15.96 -3.13 16.56
N ALA A 401 -15.95 -2.20 15.62
CA ALA A 401 -16.89 -2.20 14.50
C ALA A 401 -16.30 -3.00 13.33
N VAL A 402 -17.10 -3.84 12.65
CA VAL A 402 -16.70 -4.53 11.42
C VAL A 402 -17.64 -4.13 10.28
N ILE A 403 -17.14 -3.27 9.41
CA ILE A 403 -17.91 -2.58 8.36
C ILE A 403 -17.65 -3.21 6.99
N GLY A 404 -18.72 -3.44 6.23
CA GLY A 404 -18.71 -4.06 4.90
C GLY A 404 -19.39 -5.43 4.87
N ASP A 405 -19.95 -5.80 3.71
CA ASP A 405 -20.80 -6.99 3.55
C ASP A 405 -20.21 -8.03 2.60
N ASN A 406 -18.90 -8.25 2.72
CA ASN A 406 -18.16 -9.23 1.94
C ASN A 406 -17.68 -10.45 2.76
N ARG A 407 -17.18 -11.48 2.07
CA ARG A 407 -16.63 -12.71 2.70
C ARG A 407 -15.52 -12.44 3.72
N THR A 408 -14.72 -11.38 3.51
CA THR A 408 -13.71 -10.94 4.47
C THR A 408 -14.37 -10.47 5.77
N ALA A 409 -15.42 -9.64 5.66
CA ALA A 409 -16.22 -9.21 6.80
C ALA A 409 -16.97 -10.38 7.47
N GLU A 410 -17.48 -11.36 6.73
CA GLU A 410 -18.08 -12.59 7.30
C GLU A 410 -17.05 -13.37 8.14
N THR A 411 -15.87 -13.61 7.57
CA THR A 411 -14.77 -14.33 8.24
C THR A 411 -14.29 -13.55 9.47
N LEU A 412 -14.10 -12.24 9.36
CA LEU A 412 -13.77 -11.39 10.50
C LEU A 412 -14.87 -11.38 11.55
N ARG A 413 -16.16 -11.26 11.18
CA ARG A 413 -17.30 -11.35 12.11
C ARG A 413 -17.29 -12.69 12.87
N ALA A 414 -16.91 -13.80 12.22
CA ALA A 414 -16.75 -15.09 12.90
C ALA A 414 -15.56 -15.10 13.88
N VAL A 415 -14.39 -14.57 13.48
CA VAL A 415 -13.20 -14.48 14.34
C VAL A 415 -13.42 -13.53 15.52
N VAL A 416 -13.98 -12.33 15.28
CA VAL A 416 -14.29 -11.34 16.34
C VAL A 416 -15.27 -11.93 17.35
N ARG A 417 -16.31 -12.68 16.93
CA ARG A 417 -17.20 -13.38 17.88
C ARG A 417 -16.46 -14.35 18.80
N ALA A 418 -15.39 -14.98 18.32
CA ALA A 418 -14.53 -15.86 19.13
C ALA A 418 -13.54 -15.09 20.06
N THR A 419 -13.37 -13.77 19.91
CA THR A 419 -12.51 -12.95 20.81
C THR A 419 -13.17 -12.63 22.16
N GLY A 420 -14.52 -12.58 22.19
CA GLY A 420 -15.31 -12.10 23.33
C GLY A 420 -15.43 -10.58 23.45
N LEU A 421 -14.95 -9.79 22.48
CA LEU A 421 -15.09 -8.32 22.49
C LEU A 421 -16.50 -7.85 22.10
N PRO A 422 -16.98 -6.68 22.58
CA PRO A 422 -18.19 -6.03 22.08
C PRO A 422 -18.06 -5.66 20.59
N THR A 423 -19.09 -5.93 19.80
CA THR A 423 -19.08 -5.73 18.34
C THR A 423 -20.18 -4.82 17.84
N ALA A 424 -19.94 -4.10 16.74
CA ALA A 424 -20.96 -3.39 15.96
C ALA A 424 -20.74 -3.54 14.44
N ASP A 425 -21.78 -3.22 13.67
CA ASP A 425 -21.80 -3.12 12.20
C ASP A 425 -21.72 -1.66 11.70
N GLN A 426 -21.92 -0.68 12.58
CA GLN A 426 -21.73 0.76 12.35
C GLN A 426 -20.45 1.26 13.03
N PRO A 427 -19.86 2.41 12.61
CA PRO A 427 -18.62 2.96 13.19
C PRO A 427 -18.82 3.57 14.59
N SER A 428 -19.62 2.95 15.46
CA SER A 428 -19.95 3.46 16.79
C SER A 428 -18.76 3.37 17.77
N TYR A 429 -17.91 2.35 17.64
CA TYR A 429 -16.76 2.10 18.50
C TYR A 429 -15.48 2.82 18.05
N PRO A 430 -14.49 3.01 18.95
CA PRO A 430 -13.22 3.69 18.65
C PRO A 430 -12.38 2.99 17.58
N VAL A 431 -12.33 1.65 17.61
CA VAL A 431 -11.62 0.82 16.62
C VAL A 431 -12.61 0.32 15.57
N VAL A 432 -12.30 0.57 14.30
CA VAL A 432 -13.18 0.25 13.17
C VAL A 432 -12.41 -0.55 12.12
N LEU A 433 -12.77 -1.81 11.92
CA LEU A 433 -12.26 -2.66 10.84
C LEU A 433 -13.10 -2.43 9.59
N VAL A 434 -12.52 -1.78 8.59
CA VAL A 434 -13.15 -1.48 7.31
C VAL A 434 -12.78 -2.59 6.31
N CYS A 435 -13.76 -3.37 5.89
CA CYS A 435 -13.59 -4.45 4.90
C CYS A 435 -14.01 -4.01 3.49
N ASP A 436 -14.72 -2.88 3.36
CA ASP A 436 -15.10 -2.24 2.09
C ASP A 436 -14.66 -0.77 2.10
N HIS A 437 -13.78 -0.41 1.17
CA HIS A 437 -13.13 0.90 1.04
C HIS A 437 -14.09 2.04 0.66
N ARG A 438 -15.34 1.74 0.31
CA ARG A 438 -16.35 2.71 -0.15
C ARG A 438 -17.16 3.34 0.99
N LEU A 439 -17.05 2.81 2.22
CA LEU A 439 -17.87 3.25 3.35
C LEU A 439 -17.10 4.28 4.20
N PRO A 440 -17.58 5.53 4.32
CA PRO A 440 -16.89 6.56 5.08
C PRO A 440 -16.95 6.30 6.58
N VAL A 441 -15.83 6.53 7.27
CA VAL A 441 -15.70 6.41 8.73
C VAL A 441 -15.34 7.78 9.33
N PRO A 442 -15.93 8.21 10.46
CA PRO A 442 -15.57 9.49 11.07
C PRO A 442 -14.09 9.55 11.48
N PRO A 443 -13.36 10.64 11.18
CA PRO A 443 -11.94 10.80 11.53
C PRO A 443 -11.60 10.72 13.03
N GLU A 444 -12.59 10.79 13.94
CA GLU A 444 -12.41 10.53 15.37
C GLU A 444 -12.20 9.03 15.73
N ARG A 445 -11.80 8.18 14.77
CA ARG A 445 -11.66 6.73 14.93
C ARG A 445 -10.25 6.25 14.63
N HIS A 446 -9.89 5.13 15.24
CA HIS A 446 -8.78 4.30 14.82
C HIS A 446 -9.26 3.38 13.71
N VAL A 447 -9.14 3.86 12.48
CA VAL A 447 -9.65 3.17 11.30
C VAL A 447 -8.59 2.19 10.82
N VAL A 448 -8.94 0.90 10.85
CA VAL A 448 -8.12 -0.20 10.34
C VAL A 448 -8.68 -0.58 8.97
N GLN A 449 -7.94 -0.30 7.89
CA GLN A 449 -8.32 -0.82 6.59
C GLN A 449 -7.88 -2.28 6.48
N VAL A 450 -8.84 -3.21 6.44
CA VAL A 450 -8.52 -4.63 6.18
C VAL A 450 -8.65 -4.89 4.68
N ILE A 451 -7.58 -5.39 4.08
CA ILE A 451 -7.56 -5.83 2.68
C ILE A 451 -7.91 -7.31 2.66
N GLY A 452 -8.88 -7.68 1.81
CA GLY A 452 -9.29 -9.07 1.66
C GLY A 452 -10.10 -9.34 0.41
N SER A 453 -10.61 -10.57 0.34
CA SER A 453 -11.09 -11.35 -0.81
C SER A 453 -12.10 -10.76 -1.83
N SER A 454 -12.47 -9.47 -1.83
CA SER A 454 -13.49 -8.99 -2.79
C SER A 454 -13.51 -7.48 -3.13
N SER A 455 -12.42 -6.87 -3.58
CA SER A 455 -12.56 -5.78 -4.57
C SER A 455 -12.67 -6.42 -5.97
N ALA A 456 -13.85 -6.32 -6.59
CA ALA A 456 -14.11 -6.86 -7.94
C ALA A 456 -13.37 -6.13 -9.08
N ASP A 457 -12.50 -5.17 -8.74
CA ASP A 457 -11.64 -4.43 -9.67
C ASP A 457 -10.14 -4.69 -9.44
N GLY A 458 -9.74 -5.49 -8.44
CA GLY A 458 -8.33 -5.84 -8.17
C GLY A 458 -7.43 -4.69 -7.70
N SER A 459 -7.80 -3.44 -7.97
CA SER A 459 -7.13 -2.24 -7.46
C SER A 459 -7.47 -2.01 -5.99
N VAL A 460 -6.43 -1.74 -5.22
CA VAL A 460 -6.52 -1.14 -3.90
C VAL A 460 -6.14 0.33 -4.09
N PRO A 461 -7.03 1.31 -3.79
CA PRO A 461 -6.65 2.73 -3.82
C PRO A 461 -5.72 3.07 -2.65
N VAL A 462 -4.44 2.78 -2.82
CA VAL A 462 -3.39 2.93 -1.78
C VAL A 462 -3.14 4.41 -1.39
N ALA A 463 -3.42 5.35 -2.31
CA ALA A 463 -2.97 6.74 -2.22
C ALA A 463 -3.66 7.60 -1.15
N ASP A 464 -4.91 7.29 -0.78
CA ASP A 464 -5.77 8.23 -0.01
C ASP A 464 -6.01 7.81 1.45
N TRP A 465 -5.38 6.72 1.93
CA TRP A 465 -5.63 6.20 3.27
C TRP A 465 -5.33 7.19 4.39
N ALA A 466 -4.24 7.94 4.31
CA ALA A 466 -3.92 8.98 5.29
C ALA A 466 -4.97 10.11 5.30
N GLU A 467 -5.54 10.46 4.14
CA GLU A 467 -6.56 11.51 4.02
C GLU A 467 -7.96 11.03 4.44
N ARG A 468 -8.23 9.73 4.32
CA ARG A 468 -9.44 9.05 4.82
C ARG A 468 -9.36 8.69 6.32
N GLY A 469 -8.31 9.10 7.02
CA GLY A 469 -8.14 8.85 8.47
C GLY A 469 -7.78 7.41 8.83
N VAL A 470 -7.31 6.60 7.87
CA VAL A 470 -6.80 5.24 8.14
C VAL A 470 -5.59 5.35 9.06
N SER A 471 -5.69 4.67 10.20
CA SER A 471 -4.67 4.66 11.25
C SER A 471 -3.69 3.50 11.08
N GLU A 472 -4.14 2.38 10.50
CA GLU A 472 -3.30 1.24 10.10
C GLU A 472 -3.98 0.38 9.03
N VAL A 473 -3.20 -0.46 8.35
CA VAL A 473 -3.66 -1.34 7.27
C VAL A 473 -3.33 -2.79 7.58
N TRP A 474 -4.30 -3.69 7.44
CA TRP A 474 -4.12 -5.13 7.68
C TRP A 474 -4.25 -5.93 6.39
N VAL A 475 -3.30 -6.83 6.14
CA VAL A 475 -3.19 -7.68 4.95
C VAL A 475 -3.06 -9.15 5.30
N GLY A 476 -3.39 -10.07 4.38
CA GLY A 476 -3.42 -11.51 4.63
C GLY A 476 -2.08 -12.23 4.52
N SER A 477 -1.11 -11.63 3.82
CA SER A 477 0.24 -12.16 3.57
C SER A 477 1.36 -11.13 3.77
N ASP A 478 2.59 -11.61 4.02
CA ASP A 478 3.76 -10.76 4.10
C ASP A 478 4.21 -10.23 2.72
N ALA A 479 3.93 -10.99 1.66
CA ALA A 479 4.09 -10.57 0.27
C ALA A 479 3.22 -9.35 -0.06
N ALA A 480 1.92 -9.37 0.32
CA ALA A 480 1.05 -8.21 0.19
C ALA A 480 1.54 -7.04 1.06
N ARG A 481 2.03 -7.29 2.28
CA ARG A 481 2.65 -6.25 3.12
C ARG A 481 3.85 -5.60 2.43
N LEU A 482 4.72 -6.39 1.80
CA LEU A 482 5.93 -5.90 1.14
C LEU A 482 5.62 -5.19 -0.19
N ALA A 483 4.69 -5.70 -0.99
CA ALA A 483 4.21 -5.01 -2.18
C ALA A 483 3.60 -3.66 -1.81
N LEU A 484 2.70 -3.66 -0.83
CA LEU A 484 2.02 -2.46 -0.35
C LEU A 484 2.97 -1.45 0.32
N ARG A 485 4.05 -1.90 0.99
CA ARG A 485 5.14 -1.02 1.47
C ARG A 485 5.97 -0.40 0.35
N LYS A 486 6.03 -1.00 -0.83
CA LYS A 486 6.72 -0.39 -2.00
C LYS A 486 5.81 0.63 -2.70
N GLU A 487 4.50 0.42 -2.66
CA GLU A 487 3.48 1.29 -3.24
C GLU A 487 3.18 2.50 -2.32
N LEU A 488 3.11 2.29 -1.00
CA LEU A 488 2.98 3.37 -0.01
C LEU A 488 4.31 4.12 0.18
N ARG A 489 4.30 5.42 -0.11
CA ARG A 489 5.36 6.36 0.27
C ARG A 489 5.14 6.99 1.66
N SER A 490 4.23 6.46 2.47
CA SER A 490 3.87 7.01 3.78
C SER A 490 4.20 6.04 4.93
N GLU A 491 4.34 6.59 6.14
CA GLU A 491 4.64 5.85 7.37
C GLU A 491 3.44 5.05 7.94
N LEU A 492 2.40 4.79 7.12
CA LEU A 492 1.22 4.06 7.57
C LEU A 492 1.59 2.66 8.09
N PRO A 493 1.24 2.29 9.34
CA PRO A 493 1.51 0.96 9.86
C PRO A 493 0.78 -0.11 9.06
N ILE A 494 1.54 -1.04 8.46
CA ILE A 494 0.99 -2.21 7.76
C ILE A 494 1.30 -3.47 8.57
N ARG A 495 0.26 -4.22 8.96
CA ARG A 495 0.37 -5.47 9.72
C ARG A 495 -0.16 -6.66 8.92
N THR A 496 0.47 -7.82 9.11
CA THR A 496 0.03 -9.09 8.51
C THR A 496 -0.88 -9.82 9.49
N VAL A 497 -2.15 -10.01 9.12
CA VAL A 497 -3.18 -10.66 9.95
C VAL A 497 -3.60 -11.96 9.29
N ARG A 498 -3.32 -13.09 9.96
CA ARG A 498 -3.54 -14.41 9.38
C ARG A 498 -4.99 -14.85 9.61
N LEU A 499 -5.86 -14.52 8.65
CA LEU A 499 -7.24 -15.02 8.63
C LEU A 499 -7.27 -16.56 8.59
N PRO A 500 -8.24 -17.21 9.27
CA PRO A 500 -8.34 -18.66 9.34
C PRO A 500 -8.99 -19.25 8.09
N ILE A 501 -8.80 -20.56 7.88
CA ILE A 501 -9.58 -21.32 6.91
C ILE A 501 -10.80 -21.91 7.62
N LEU A 502 -12.00 -21.51 7.20
CA LEU A 502 -13.26 -22.03 7.75
C LEU A 502 -13.53 -23.43 7.18
N ASP A 503 -13.69 -24.43 8.04
CA ASP A 503 -14.06 -25.77 7.59
C ASP A 503 -15.50 -25.80 7.05
N ARG A 504 -15.64 -26.19 5.77
CA ARG A 504 -16.92 -26.35 5.04
C ARG A 504 -17.24 -27.81 4.69
N GLY A 505 -16.47 -28.77 5.19
CA GLY A 505 -16.54 -30.18 4.82
C GLY A 505 -15.82 -30.50 3.50
N ALA A 506 -15.46 -31.78 3.31
CA ALA A 506 -14.78 -32.25 2.09
C ALA A 506 -15.78 -32.75 1.05
N ILE A 507 -15.49 -32.55 -0.25
CA ILE A 507 -16.34 -33.04 -1.35
C ILE A 507 -16.17 -34.56 -1.47
N GLY A 508 -17.22 -35.32 -1.19
CA GLY A 508 -17.23 -36.78 -1.28
C GLY A 508 -17.43 -37.30 -2.71
N LEU A 509 -16.89 -38.49 -3.02
CA LEU A 509 -17.04 -39.15 -4.32
C LEU A 509 -18.51 -39.27 -4.81
N PRO A 510 -19.52 -39.58 -3.96
CA PRO A 510 -20.92 -39.59 -4.39
C PRO A 510 -21.43 -38.21 -4.82
N ALA A 511 -20.99 -37.14 -4.15
CA ALA A 511 -21.36 -35.77 -4.50
C ALA A 511 -20.73 -35.34 -5.82
N ARG A 512 -19.43 -35.66 -6.04
CA ARG A 512 -18.75 -35.44 -7.34
C ARG A 512 -19.45 -36.18 -8.47
N LYS A 513 -19.79 -37.46 -8.31
CA LYS A 513 -20.48 -38.24 -9.34
C LYS A 513 -21.90 -37.70 -9.64
N ALA A 514 -22.62 -37.23 -8.62
CA ALA A 514 -23.89 -36.54 -8.80
C ALA A 514 -23.75 -35.12 -9.41
N ALA A 515 -22.58 -34.48 -9.28
CA ALA A 515 -22.28 -33.20 -9.91
C ALA A 515 -21.93 -33.36 -11.39
N LEU A 516 -21.09 -34.33 -11.75
CA LEU A 516 -20.78 -34.71 -13.14
C LEU A 516 -22.05 -35.01 -13.93
N ALA A 517 -22.92 -35.86 -13.38
CA ALA A 517 -24.21 -36.19 -14.00
C ALA A 517 -25.15 -34.96 -14.15
N ARG A 518 -25.07 -33.96 -13.26
CA ARG A 518 -25.82 -32.69 -13.38
C ARG A 518 -25.31 -31.80 -14.52
N ILE A 519 -24.02 -31.85 -14.84
CA ILE A 519 -23.40 -31.10 -15.94
C ILE A 519 -23.30 -31.90 -17.25
N GLY A 520 -23.91 -33.09 -17.30
CA GLY A 520 -23.97 -33.92 -18.51
C GLY A 520 -22.65 -34.63 -18.86
N LEU A 521 -21.76 -34.82 -17.89
CA LEU A 521 -20.49 -35.54 -18.05
C LEU A 521 -20.52 -36.87 -17.28
N ASP A 522 -19.83 -37.87 -17.81
CA ASP A 522 -19.61 -39.17 -17.15
C ASP A 522 -18.32 -39.11 -16.29
N ASP A 523 -17.48 -40.15 -16.27
CA ASP A 523 -16.27 -40.25 -15.43
C ASP A 523 -15.05 -39.48 -16.00
N GLU A 524 -15.31 -38.35 -16.66
CA GLU A 524 -14.27 -37.49 -17.27
C GLU A 524 -13.45 -36.72 -16.21
N VAL A 525 -12.21 -36.36 -16.56
CA VAL A 525 -11.35 -35.51 -15.71
C VAL A 525 -11.64 -34.04 -15.99
N VAL A 526 -12.30 -33.38 -15.05
CA VAL A 526 -12.72 -31.98 -15.16
C VAL A 526 -11.72 -31.04 -14.48
N PHE A 527 -11.03 -30.22 -15.28
CA PHE A 527 -10.27 -29.05 -14.82
C PHE A 527 -11.20 -27.84 -14.78
N VAL A 528 -11.10 -27.05 -13.71
CA VAL A 528 -11.87 -25.80 -13.56
C VAL A 528 -10.89 -24.62 -13.46
N SER A 529 -11.27 -23.47 -13.99
CA SER A 529 -10.58 -22.20 -13.77
C SER A 529 -11.58 -21.06 -13.60
N THR A 530 -11.25 -20.05 -12.78
CA THR A 530 -12.12 -18.90 -12.53
C THR A 530 -11.55 -17.64 -13.18
N VAL A 531 -12.31 -17.00 -14.05
CA VAL A 531 -11.89 -15.82 -14.80
C VAL A 531 -12.86 -14.68 -14.53
N ASP A 532 -12.33 -13.52 -14.14
CA ASP A 532 -13.06 -12.27 -14.25
C ASP A 532 -12.52 -11.48 -15.44
N HIS A 533 -13.39 -11.12 -16.38
CA HIS A 533 -12.99 -10.34 -17.54
C HIS A 533 -12.56 -8.90 -17.21
N ARG A 534 -12.92 -8.37 -16.02
CA ARG A 534 -12.37 -7.09 -15.52
C ARG A 534 -10.88 -7.19 -15.18
N ALA A 535 -10.40 -8.40 -14.84
CA ALA A 535 -9.03 -8.69 -14.42
C ALA A 535 -8.32 -9.70 -15.35
N GLU A 536 -8.64 -9.67 -16.65
CA GLU A 536 -8.22 -10.67 -17.65
C GLU A 536 -6.69 -10.95 -17.62
N VAL A 537 -5.88 -9.89 -17.56
CA VAL A 537 -4.41 -9.98 -17.56
C VAL A 537 -3.88 -10.68 -16.31
N GLN A 538 -4.47 -10.40 -15.14
CA GLN A 538 -4.07 -11.00 -13.87
C GLN A 538 -4.50 -12.48 -13.81
N HIS A 539 -5.74 -12.78 -14.19
CA HIS A 539 -6.27 -14.15 -14.21
C HIS A 539 -5.63 -15.04 -15.28
N ASN A 540 -5.11 -14.45 -16.37
CA ASN A 540 -4.30 -15.12 -17.39
C ASN A 540 -4.99 -16.35 -18.01
N ALA A 541 -6.28 -16.23 -18.33
CA ALA A 541 -7.12 -17.30 -18.88
C ALA A 541 -6.49 -18.02 -20.09
N LEU A 542 -5.88 -17.25 -21.00
CA LEU A 542 -5.21 -17.77 -22.19
C LEU A 542 -3.98 -18.63 -21.85
N GLY A 543 -3.30 -18.36 -20.73
CA GLY A 543 -2.23 -19.22 -20.22
C GLY A 543 -2.74 -20.60 -19.80
N VAL A 544 -3.94 -20.67 -19.19
CA VAL A 544 -4.61 -21.93 -18.83
C VAL A 544 -5.06 -22.70 -20.08
N VAL A 545 -5.62 -22.02 -21.09
CA VAL A 545 -5.94 -22.65 -22.39
C VAL A 545 -4.70 -23.23 -23.06
N SER A 546 -3.58 -22.51 -23.02
CA SER A 546 -2.29 -22.97 -23.57
C SER A 546 -1.74 -24.20 -22.84
N ALA A 547 -1.78 -24.18 -21.50
CA ALA A 547 -1.35 -25.31 -20.68
C ALA A 547 -2.21 -26.57 -20.93
N PHE A 548 -3.54 -26.42 -21.00
CA PHE A 548 -4.47 -27.51 -21.30
C PHE A 548 -4.20 -28.15 -22.68
N ARG A 549 -4.04 -27.34 -23.73
CA ARG A 549 -3.72 -27.84 -25.08
C ARG A 549 -2.34 -28.49 -25.17
N THR A 550 -1.38 -28.02 -24.38
CA THR A 550 -0.03 -28.60 -24.30
C THR A 550 -0.02 -29.93 -23.54
N ALA A 551 -0.83 -30.06 -22.48
CA ALA A 551 -1.01 -31.30 -21.74
C ALA A 551 -1.76 -32.36 -22.56
N PHE A 552 -2.76 -31.93 -23.33
CA PHE A 552 -3.72 -32.79 -23.99
C PHE A 552 -3.85 -32.44 -25.48
N PRO A 553 -2.90 -32.86 -26.34
CA PRO A 553 -3.04 -32.71 -27.78
C PRO A 553 -4.20 -33.56 -28.32
N ASP A 554 -4.21 -34.86 -28.01
CA ASP A 554 -5.11 -35.86 -28.62
C ASP A 554 -5.99 -36.63 -27.61
N ARG A 555 -6.13 -36.12 -26.37
CA ARG A 555 -6.87 -36.77 -25.28
C ARG A 555 -8.29 -36.20 -25.14
N ASP A 556 -9.31 -37.07 -25.15
CA ASP A 556 -10.73 -36.67 -25.21
C ASP A 556 -11.53 -36.87 -23.90
N ASP A 557 -11.01 -37.63 -22.92
CA ASP A 557 -11.63 -37.87 -21.59
C ASP A 557 -11.37 -36.75 -20.58
N VAL A 558 -10.95 -35.58 -21.06
CA VAL A 558 -10.57 -34.40 -20.27
C VAL A 558 -11.39 -33.17 -20.68
N ARG A 559 -11.78 -32.36 -19.69
CA ARG A 559 -12.48 -31.07 -19.91
C ARG A 559 -11.80 -29.93 -19.19
N LEU A 560 -11.88 -28.74 -19.76
CA LEU A 560 -11.57 -27.48 -19.09
C LEU A 560 -12.82 -26.61 -19.03
N ILE A 561 -13.32 -26.32 -17.84
CA ILE A 561 -14.49 -25.44 -17.64
C ILE A 561 -14.02 -24.12 -17.02
N PHE A 562 -14.22 -23.02 -17.75
CA PHE A 562 -14.05 -21.68 -17.19
C PHE A 562 -15.36 -21.22 -16.55
N LEU A 563 -15.30 -20.88 -15.27
CA LEU A 563 -16.33 -20.11 -14.58
C LEU A 563 -16.04 -18.63 -14.79
N VAL A 564 -16.84 -17.99 -15.64
CA VAL A 564 -16.57 -16.65 -16.17
C VAL A 564 -17.50 -15.59 -15.56
N THR A 565 -16.91 -14.57 -14.94
CA THR A 565 -17.58 -13.33 -14.52
C THR A 565 -17.17 -12.15 -15.41
N GLY A 566 -17.97 -11.08 -15.40
CA GLY A 566 -17.66 -9.85 -16.14
C GLY A 566 -18.06 -9.85 -17.62
N ALA A 567 -18.55 -10.95 -18.20
CA ALA A 567 -18.78 -11.06 -19.65
C ALA A 567 -19.70 -9.98 -20.27
N ARG A 568 -20.78 -9.57 -19.58
CA ARG A 568 -21.62 -8.41 -20.00
C ARG A 568 -20.93 -7.05 -19.87
N TYR A 569 -20.01 -6.91 -18.91
CA TYR A 569 -19.34 -5.65 -18.60
C TYR A 569 -18.05 -5.47 -19.40
N SER A 570 -17.50 -6.56 -19.94
CA SER A 570 -16.27 -6.58 -20.75
C SER A 570 -16.43 -7.50 -21.97
N PRO A 571 -17.34 -7.18 -22.93
CA PRO A 571 -17.69 -8.10 -24.02
C PRO A 571 -16.54 -8.40 -24.99
N GLU A 572 -15.57 -7.48 -25.12
CA GLU A 572 -14.31 -7.72 -25.82
C GLU A 572 -13.54 -8.91 -25.22
N ALA A 573 -13.27 -8.87 -23.91
CA ALA A 573 -12.47 -9.87 -23.24
C ALA A 573 -13.18 -11.24 -23.26
N ALA A 574 -14.51 -11.24 -23.23
CA ALA A 574 -15.34 -12.42 -23.47
C ALA A 574 -15.15 -12.95 -24.90
N GLU A 575 -15.24 -12.10 -25.93
CA GLU A 575 -15.03 -12.53 -27.32
C GLU A 575 -13.61 -13.01 -27.60
N ARG A 576 -12.59 -12.41 -26.97
CA ARG A 576 -11.21 -12.88 -27.02
C ARG A 576 -11.07 -14.30 -26.50
N LEU A 577 -11.64 -14.59 -25.33
CA LEU A 577 -11.61 -15.93 -24.75
C LEU A 577 -12.41 -16.93 -25.59
N ARG A 578 -13.62 -16.56 -26.05
CA ARG A 578 -14.45 -17.36 -26.95
C ARG A 578 -13.72 -17.73 -28.24
N LEU A 579 -13.08 -16.77 -28.91
CA LEU A 579 -12.33 -17.03 -30.15
C LEU A 579 -11.12 -17.93 -29.89
N ALA A 580 -10.39 -17.71 -28.79
CA ALA A 580 -9.26 -18.55 -28.40
C ALA A 580 -9.67 -20.01 -28.11
N THR A 581 -10.89 -20.24 -27.60
CA THR A 581 -11.40 -21.58 -27.26
C THR A 581 -12.24 -22.23 -28.36
N ALA A 582 -12.82 -21.48 -29.30
CA ALA A 582 -13.80 -21.95 -30.30
C ALA A 582 -13.39 -23.19 -31.12
N ALA A 583 -12.09 -23.39 -31.33
CA ALA A 583 -11.56 -24.55 -32.05
C ALA A 583 -11.50 -25.85 -31.22
N ASP A 584 -11.58 -25.78 -29.89
CA ASP A 584 -11.38 -26.93 -28.99
C ASP A 584 -12.63 -27.21 -28.15
N LYS A 585 -13.40 -28.23 -28.55
CA LYS A 585 -14.68 -28.61 -27.94
C LYS A 585 -14.55 -29.18 -26.52
N ARG A 586 -13.34 -29.39 -26.01
CA ARG A 586 -13.08 -29.83 -24.63
C ARG A 586 -13.07 -28.65 -23.66
N VAL A 587 -12.99 -27.41 -24.17
CA VAL A 587 -13.01 -26.18 -23.38
C VAL A 587 -14.42 -25.57 -23.36
N GLY A 588 -15.07 -25.60 -22.19
CA GLY A 588 -16.37 -24.98 -21.95
C GLY A 588 -16.22 -23.62 -21.27
N LEU A 589 -17.01 -22.63 -21.69
CA LEU A 589 -17.15 -21.34 -21.03
C LEU A 589 -18.53 -21.26 -20.39
N LEU A 590 -18.59 -21.20 -19.05
CA LEU A 590 -19.82 -20.99 -18.30
C LEU A 590 -19.87 -19.53 -17.82
N GLU A 591 -20.41 -18.68 -18.67
CA GLU A 591 -20.57 -17.25 -18.44
C GLU A 591 -21.76 -16.95 -17.53
N GLU A 592 -21.56 -16.09 -16.54
CA GLU A 592 -22.61 -15.59 -15.64
C GLU A 592 -23.36 -16.68 -14.84
N ALA A 593 -22.71 -17.83 -14.65
CA ALA A 593 -23.19 -18.94 -13.85
C ALA A 593 -23.81 -18.47 -12.52
N SER A 594 -24.99 -18.96 -12.18
CA SER A 594 -25.57 -18.81 -10.84
C SER A 594 -24.65 -19.44 -9.78
N ASP A 595 -24.79 -19.05 -8.52
CA ASP A 595 -23.97 -19.62 -7.45
C ASP A 595 -24.19 -21.14 -7.30
N THR A 596 -25.38 -21.65 -7.64
CA THR A 596 -25.70 -23.09 -7.71
C THR A 596 -24.94 -23.81 -8.82
N GLU A 597 -24.84 -23.21 -10.01
CA GLU A 597 -24.07 -23.77 -11.13
C GLU A 597 -22.57 -23.74 -10.82
N ARG A 598 -22.05 -22.63 -10.26
CA ARG A 598 -20.65 -22.54 -9.83
C ARG A 598 -20.33 -23.60 -8.77
N ALA A 599 -21.18 -23.78 -7.77
CA ALA A 599 -21.03 -24.84 -6.76
C ALA A 599 -21.03 -26.23 -7.41
N THR A 600 -21.95 -26.50 -8.34
CA THR A 600 -22.01 -27.78 -9.06
C THR A 600 -20.74 -28.05 -9.88
N VAL A 601 -20.18 -27.04 -10.55
CA VAL A 601 -18.92 -27.18 -11.31
C VAL A 601 -17.73 -27.42 -10.38
N PHE A 602 -17.66 -26.75 -9.22
CA PHE A 602 -16.62 -27.04 -8.21
C PHE A 602 -16.77 -28.43 -7.58
N GLU A 603 -17.99 -28.93 -7.38
CA GLU A 603 -18.26 -30.30 -6.90
C GLU A 603 -17.86 -31.37 -7.95
N ALA A 604 -18.01 -31.08 -9.24
CA ALA A 604 -17.62 -32.00 -10.33
C ALA A 604 -16.11 -32.01 -10.61
N ALA A 605 -15.40 -30.94 -10.22
CA ALA A 605 -13.99 -30.74 -10.53
C ALA A 605 -13.09 -31.87 -10.00
N SER A 606 -12.04 -32.15 -10.75
CA SER A 606 -10.90 -33.00 -10.33
C SER A 606 -9.70 -32.12 -9.91
N CYS A 607 -9.58 -30.92 -10.49
CA CYS A 607 -8.58 -29.93 -10.13
C CYS A 607 -9.02 -28.49 -10.48
N LEU A 608 -8.68 -27.53 -9.61
CA LEU A 608 -8.72 -26.10 -9.92
C LEU A 608 -7.35 -25.66 -10.46
N VAL A 609 -7.33 -24.96 -11.60
CA VAL A 609 -6.10 -24.43 -12.24
C VAL A 609 -6.14 -22.89 -12.24
N SER A 610 -5.08 -22.28 -11.70
CA SER A 610 -4.92 -20.81 -11.61
C SER A 610 -3.49 -20.37 -11.93
N LEU A 611 -3.24 -20.07 -13.21
CA LEU A 611 -1.97 -19.55 -13.71
C LEU A 611 -1.92 -18.02 -13.65
N HIS A 612 -2.39 -17.45 -12.55
CA HIS A 612 -2.47 -16.01 -12.35
C HIS A 612 -1.07 -15.36 -12.32
N ARG A 613 -0.97 -14.14 -12.83
CA ARG A 613 0.26 -13.33 -12.80
C ARG A 613 0.36 -12.58 -11.48
N ASP A 614 1.57 -12.17 -11.11
CA ASP A 614 1.75 -11.24 -9.99
C ASP A 614 1.11 -9.88 -10.36
N GLY A 615 0.39 -9.31 -9.40
CA GLY A 615 -0.40 -8.09 -9.52
C GLY A 615 -0.38 -7.26 -8.23
N GLY A 616 0.66 -7.43 -7.40
CA GLY A 616 0.80 -6.71 -6.14
C GLY A 616 -0.25 -7.14 -5.11
N ALA A 617 -0.76 -6.17 -4.33
CA ALA A 617 -1.66 -6.41 -3.19
C ALA A 617 -2.96 -7.16 -3.57
N GLY A 618 -3.41 -7.11 -4.82
CA GLY A 618 -4.58 -7.84 -5.31
C GLY A 618 -4.41 -9.37 -5.36
N THR A 619 -3.19 -9.90 -5.20
CA THR A 619 -2.94 -11.36 -5.22
C THR A 619 -3.44 -12.08 -3.96
N ASP A 620 -3.56 -11.40 -2.81
CA ASP A 620 -4.16 -11.94 -1.58
C ASP A 620 -5.58 -12.47 -1.80
N VAL A 621 -6.36 -11.79 -2.65
CA VAL A 621 -7.74 -12.16 -3.00
C VAL A 621 -7.78 -13.52 -3.70
N LEU A 622 -6.93 -13.72 -4.69
CA LEU A 622 -6.83 -14.97 -5.44
C LEU A 622 -6.28 -16.08 -4.56
N ALA A 623 -5.25 -15.81 -3.76
CA ALA A 623 -4.64 -16.79 -2.87
C ALA A 623 -5.61 -17.25 -1.76
N ALA A 624 -6.39 -16.34 -1.18
CA ALA A 624 -7.46 -16.69 -0.23
C ALA A 624 -8.53 -17.57 -0.89
N ARG A 625 -8.97 -17.24 -2.11
CA ARG A 625 -9.94 -18.06 -2.87
C ARG A 625 -9.38 -19.45 -3.23
N LEU A 626 -8.09 -19.54 -3.56
CA LEU A 626 -7.40 -20.82 -3.79
C LEU A 626 -7.33 -21.65 -2.50
N ALA A 627 -7.06 -21.02 -1.35
CA ALA A 627 -7.05 -21.68 -0.05
C ALA A 627 -8.45 -22.12 0.41
N GLU A 628 -9.52 -21.34 0.14
CA GLU A 628 -10.91 -21.77 0.37
C GLU A 628 -11.25 -23.04 -0.43
N VAL A 629 -10.85 -23.10 -1.71
CA VAL A 629 -11.14 -24.26 -2.58
C VAL A 629 -10.27 -25.47 -2.21
N ALA A 630 -8.97 -25.28 -1.95
CA ALA A 630 -8.11 -26.33 -1.39
C ALA A 630 -8.66 -26.84 -0.04
N GLY A 631 -9.27 -25.97 0.77
CA GLY A 631 -9.98 -26.30 1.99
C GLY A 631 -11.18 -27.26 1.81
N THR A 632 -11.69 -27.46 0.60
CA THR A 632 -12.72 -28.49 0.30
C THR A 632 -12.15 -29.87 -0.02
N GLY A 633 -10.83 -30.00 -0.09
CA GLY A 633 -10.13 -31.22 -0.51
C GLY A 633 -9.91 -31.34 -2.02
N LEU A 634 -10.25 -30.31 -2.81
CA LEU A 634 -9.99 -30.28 -4.24
C LEU A 634 -8.50 -30.01 -4.53
N THR A 635 -7.92 -30.74 -5.48
CA THR A 635 -6.56 -30.50 -5.98
C THR A 635 -6.43 -29.10 -6.58
N VAL A 636 -5.36 -28.39 -6.26
CA VAL A 636 -5.09 -27.03 -6.78
C VAL A 636 -3.74 -27.00 -7.49
N VAL A 637 -3.75 -26.60 -8.76
CA VAL A 637 -2.56 -26.20 -9.54
C VAL A 637 -2.53 -24.67 -9.60
N ALA A 638 -1.53 -24.02 -9.00
CA ALA A 638 -1.47 -22.57 -8.90
C ALA A 638 -0.06 -22.00 -9.12
N ALA A 639 0.04 -20.74 -9.57
CA ALA A 639 1.31 -20.04 -9.72
C ALA A 639 2.02 -19.83 -8.36
N ARG A 640 3.32 -20.13 -8.30
CA ARG A 640 4.16 -20.07 -7.09
C ARG A 640 4.77 -18.68 -6.88
N HIS A 641 3.93 -17.68 -6.63
CA HIS A 641 4.37 -16.33 -6.25
C HIS A 641 3.47 -15.74 -5.16
N GLY A 642 3.94 -14.63 -4.58
CA GLY A 642 3.21 -13.81 -3.59
C GLY A 642 2.50 -14.61 -2.49
N ALA A 643 1.29 -14.17 -2.17
CA ALA A 643 0.42 -14.77 -1.17
C ALA A 643 0.09 -16.25 -1.41
N THR A 644 0.03 -16.67 -2.68
CA THR A 644 -0.23 -18.07 -3.07
C THR A 644 0.91 -18.97 -2.59
N ALA A 645 2.15 -18.52 -2.71
CA ALA A 645 3.31 -19.25 -2.18
C ALA A 645 3.30 -19.31 -0.64
N GLU A 646 2.93 -18.23 0.05
CA GLU A 646 2.84 -18.21 1.53
C GLU A 646 1.71 -19.08 2.10
N LEU A 647 0.58 -19.18 1.39
CA LEU A 647 -0.59 -19.93 1.84
C LEU A 647 -0.53 -21.42 1.49
N LEU A 648 0.10 -21.78 0.36
CA LEU A 648 0.03 -23.13 -0.21
C LEU A 648 1.38 -23.86 -0.32
N ALA A 649 2.52 -23.22 -0.03
CA ALA A 649 3.79 -23.95 0.03
C ALA A 649 3.81 -24.89 1.24
N GLY A 650 4.30 -26.12 1.04
CA GLY A 650 4.38 -27.14 2.11
C GLY A 650 3.06 -27.82 2.46
N THR A 651 1.91 -27.36 1.96
CA THR A 651 0.61 -28.01 2.21
C THR A 651 0.35 -29.21 1.29
N GLY A 652 1.05 -29.30 0.15
CA GLY A 652 0.86 -30.35 -0.85
C GLY A 652 0.18 -29.88 -2.15
N ALA A 653 -0.20 -28.60 -2.25
CA ALA A 653 -0.69 -28.03 -3.50
C ALA A 653 0.38 -28.05 -4.62
N LEU A 654 -0.06 -28.16 -5.88
CA LEU A 654 0.82 -28.24 -7.04
C LEU A 654 1.21 -26.83 -7.52
N LEU A 655 2.40 -26.37 -7.13
CA LEU A 655 2.82 -24.98 -7.33
C LEU A 655 3.76 -24.81 -8.55
N VAL A 656 3.25 -24.10 -9.57
CA VAL A 656 3.92 -23.83 -10.87
C VAL A 656 4.97 -22.73 -10.73
N ALA A 657 6.18 -22.96 -11.22
CA ALA A 657 7.26 -21.98 -11.20
C ALA A 657 6.93 -20.72 -12.05
N VAL A 658 7.52 -19.58 -11.69
CA VAL A 658 7.17 -18.27 -12.26
C VAL A 658 8.43 -17.52 -12.77
N PRO A 659 9.17 -18.09 -13.74
CA PRO A 659 10.37 -17.45 -14.28
C PRO A 659 10.02 -16.10 -14.93
N ALA A 660 10.81 -15.07 -14.64
CA ALA A 660 10.65 -13.70 -15.17
C ALA A 660 9.22 -13.12 -15.02
N GLY A 661 8.49 -13.51 -13.96
CA GLY A 661 7.14 -13.00 -13.67
C GLY A 661 6.00 -13.63 -14.48
N GLN A 662 6.29 -14.65 -15.31
CA GLN A 662 5.27 -15.40 -16.03
C GLN A 662 5.20 -16.86 -15.53
N PRO A 663 4.00 -17.41 -15.24
CA PRO A 663 3.86 -18.81 -14.88
C PRO A 663 4.30 -19.75 -16.01
N ASP A 664 5.10 -20.77 -15.67
CA ASP A 664 5.58 -21.78 -16.61
C ASP A 664 4.43 -22.67 -17.11
N VAL A 665 3.98 -22.38 -18.33
CA VAL A 665 2.91 -23.10 -19.03
C VAL A 665 3.24 -24.59 -19.24
N ALA A 666 4.51 -24.93 -19.44
CA ALA A 666 4.94 -26.33 -19.63
C ALA A 666 4.96 -27.09 -18.31
N ALA A 667 5.35 -26.46 -17.19
CA ALA A 667 5.20 -27.05 -15.86
C ALA A 667 3.73 -27.22 -15.47
N ALA A 668 2.88 -26.24 -15.77
CA ALA A 668 1.44 -26.36 -15.57
C ALA A 668 0.84 -27.53 -16.38
N ALA A 669 1.24 -27.67 -17.65
CA ALA A 669 0.79 -28.77 -18.51
C ALA A 669 1.18 -30.16 -17.93
N ARG A 670 2.39 -30.31 -17.37
CA ARG A 670 2.79 -31.56 -16.69
C ARG A 670 1.92 -31.88 -15.48
N PHE A 671 1.67 -30.92 -14.59
CA PHE A 671 0.78 -31.16 -13.44
C PHE A 671 -0.66 -31.47 -13.86
N MET A 672 -1.14 -30.89 -14.96
CA MET A 672 -2.45 -31.24 -15.52
C MET A 672 -2.46 -32.68 -16.04
N ALA A 673 -1.41 -33.12 -16.75
CA ALA A 673 -1.27 -34.51 -17.17
C ALA A 673 -1.22 -35.49 -15.98
N GLU A 674 -0.39 -35.22 -14.97
CA GLU A 674 -0.30 -36.03 -13.74
C GLU A 674 -1.66 -36.20 -13.03
N VAL A 675 -2.47 -35.13 -12.94
CA VAL A 675 -3.83 -35.18 -12.38
C VAL A 675 -4.79 -36.02 -13.23
N ALA A 676 -4.64 -36.03 -14.56
CA ALA A 676 -5.50 -36.81 -15.46
C ALA A 676 -5.07 -38.28 -15.59
N ASP A 677 -3.80 -38.58 -15.33
CA ASP A 677 -3.25 -39.94 -15.35
C ASP A 677 -3.53 -40.72 -14.07
N ASP A 678 -3.57 -40.05 -12.90
CA ASP A 678 -4.02 -40.63 -11.63
C ASP A 678 -4.93 -39.67 -10.81
N PRO A 679 -6.24 -39.65 -11.11
CA PRO A 679 -7.21 -38.82 -10.39
C PRO A 679 -7.38 -39.17 -8.90
N ASP A 680 -7.08 -40.41 -8.48
CA ASP A 680 -7.22 -40.85 -7.09
C ASP A 680 -6.05 -40.36 -6.24
N THR A 681 -4.82 -40.45 -6.74
CA THR A 681 -3.63 -39.85 -6.09
C THR A 681 -3.73 -38.32 -6.06
N ALA A 682 -4.28 -37.70 -7.10
CA ALA A 682 -4.59 -36.27 -7.09
C ALA A 682 -5.56 -35.91 -5.96
N ARG A 683 -6.69 -36.64 -5.85
CA ARG A 683 -7.68 -36.46 -4.78
C ARG A 683 -7.11 -36.68 -3.38
N GLU A 684 -6.25 -37.68 -3.18
CA GLU A 684 -5.57 -37.87 -1.89
C GLU A 684 -4.67 -36.68 -1.54
N THR A 685 -3.97 -36.13 -2.54
CA THR A 685 -3.13 -34.94 -2.39
C THR A 685 -3.95 -33.70 -2.04
N GLY A 686 -5.12 -33.51 -2.64
CA GLY A 686 -6.08 -32.47 -2.27
C GLY A 686 -6.59 -32.61 -0.82
N LEU A 687 -6.88 -33.84 -0.36
CA LEU A 687 -7.27 -34.09 1.04
C LEU A 687 -6.13 -33.83 2.04
N ARG A 688 -4.89 -34.20 1.72
CA ARG A 688 -3.70 -33.84 2.52
C ARG A 688 -3.53 -32.32 2.62
N THR A 689 -3.74 -31.61 1.50
CA THR A 689 -3.69 -30.14 1.44
C THR A 689 -4.75 -29.48 2.31
N ARG A 690 -5.99 -29.97 2.28
CA ARG A 690 -7.08 -29.54 3.18
C ARG A 690 -6.69 -29.68 4.64
N GLN A 691 -6.17 -30.84 5.04
CA GLN A 691 -5.81 -31.10 6.44
C GLN A 691 -4.71 -30.14 6.92
N ALA A 692 -3.63 -30.01 6.14
CA ALA A 692 -2.55 -29.07 6.45
C ALA A 692 -3.04 -27.62 6.59
N LEU A 693 -3.96 -27.16 5.72
CA LEU A 693 -4.52 -25.80 5.81
C LEU A 693 -5.35 -25.56 7.08
N LEU A 694 -6.14 -26.55 7.52
CA LEU A 694 -6.94 -26.46 8.73
C LEU A 694 -6.07 -26.49 10.00
N ASP A 695 -5.03 -27.32 10.01
CA ASP A 695 -4.09 -27.43 11.13
C ASP A 695 -3.21 -26.18 11.29
N ILE A 696 -2.78 -25.56 10.18
CA ILE A 696 -1.91 -24.36 10.19
C ILE A 696 -2.71 -23.08 10.49
N ARG A 697 -4.00 -22.99 10.16
CA ARG A 697 -4.82 -21.76 10.32
C ARG A 697 -6.17 -21.97 11.05
N PRO A 698 -6.18 -22.47 12.30
CA PRO A 698 -7.40 -22.62 13.09
C PRO A 698 -7.98 -21.28 13.57
N VAL A 699 -9.31 -21.21 13.69
CA VAL A 699 -10.06 -20.01 14.12
C VAL A 699 -9.62 -19.49 15.49
N SER A 700 -9.25 -20.37 16.42
CA SER A 700 -8.78 -20.02 17.76
C SER A 700 -7.48 -19.20 17.75
N SER A 701 -6.54 -19.53 16.85
CA SER A 701 -5.27 -18.79 16.70
C SER A 701 -5.53 -17.39 16.13
N ALA A 702 -6.35 -17.31 15.09
CA ALA A 702 -6.76 -16.03 14.50
C ALA A 702 -7.52 -15.14 15.50
N ALA A 703 -8.37 -15.72 16.35
CA ALA A 703 -9.10 -14.99 17.38
C ALA A 703 -8.17 -14.41 18.45
N LYS A 704 -7.19 -15.18 18.92
CA LYS A 704 -6.17 -14.68 19.85
C LYS A 704 -5.40 -13.49 19.23
N GLN A 705 -4.89 -13.66 18.01
CA GLN A 705 -4.17 -12.59 17.30
C GLN A 705 -5.03 -11.34 17.11
N LEU A 706 -6.28 -11.49 16.67
CA LEU A 706 -7.18 -10.37 16.39
C LEU A 706 -7.54 -9.59 17.66
N ARG A 707 -7.72 -10.29 18.79
CA ARG A 707 -8.00 -9.65 20.08
C ARG A 707 -6.85 -8.75 20.54
N GLU A 708 -5.63 -9.27 20.51
CA GLU A 708 -4.42 -8.53 20.89
C GLU A 708 -4.23 -7.27 20.02
N LEU A 709 -4.52 -7.37 18.72
CA LEU A 709 -4.46 -6.23 17.79
C LEU A 709 -5.52 -5.15 18.07
N VAL A 710 -6.77 -5.55 18.33
CA VAL A 710 -7.85 -4.60 18.66
C VAL A 710 -7.64 -3.93 20.01
N GLU A 711 -7.18 -4.68 21.02
CA GLU A 711 -6.83 -4.13 22.33
C GLU A 711 -5.68 -3.09 22.20
N HIS A 712 -4.67 -3.37 21.39
CA HIS A 712 -3.57 -2.43 21.10
C HIS A 712 -4.04 -1.18 20.34
N ALA A 713 -4.84 -1.33 19.27
CA ALA A 713 -5.43 -0.23 18.52
C ALA A 713 -6.24 0.72 19.42
N TYR A 714 -7.03 0.18 20.35
CA TYR A 714 -7.79 0.98 21.31
C TYR A 714 -6.90 1.82 22.25
N GLN A 715 -5.76 1.28 22.72
CA GLN A 715 -4.84 2.05 23.57
C GLN A 715 -4.12 3.15 22.78
N GLY A 716 -3.68 2.88 21.54
CA GLY A 716 -3.06 3.88 20.68
C GLY A 716 -3.98 5.07 20.39
N TRP A 717 -5.24 4.78 20.04
CA TRP A 717 -6.31 5.77 19.88
C TRP A 717 -6.55 6.62 21.13
N LYS A 718 -6.52 5.99 22.30
CA LYS A 718 -6.74 6.67 23.58
C LYS A 718 -5.59 7.62 23.92
N ALA A 719 -4.36 7.29 23.52
CA ALA A 719 -3.19 8.13 23.71
C ALA A 719 -3.18 9.34 22.75
N SER A 720 -3.53 9.15 21.47
CA SER A 720 -3.46 10.21 20.44
C SER A 720 -4.44 11.36 20.64
N ARG A 721 -5.51 11.17 21.43
CA ARG A 721 -6.53 12.19 21.72
C ARG A 721 -6.25 13.04 22.96
N MET A 722 -5.06 12.91 23.56
CA MET A 722 -4.57 13.89 24.54
C MET A 722 -3.97 15.11 23.82
N PRO A 723 -4.41 16.35 24.14
CA PRO A 723 -4.04 17.52 23.34
C PRO A 723 -2.56 17.90 23.49
N ALA A 724 -1.84 17.98 22.37
CA ALA A 724 -0.49 18.53 22.30
C ALA A 724 -0.50 20.08 22.34
N PRO A 725 0.40 20.74 23.08
CA PRO A 725 0.52 22.20 23.05
C PRO A 725 1.21 22.68 21.76
N GLY A 726 0.70 23.78 21.17
CA GLY A 726 1.21 24.35 19.92
C GLY A 726 2.50 25.19 20.07
N PRO A 727 3.22 25.44 18.97
CA PRO A 727 4.61 25.94 18.99
C PRO A 727 4.80 27.39 19.45
N ASP A 728 3.78 28.26 19.36
CA ASP A 728 3.83 29.67 19.81
C ASP A 728 3.27 29.88 21.23
N ALA A 729 3.12 28.80 22.02
CA ALA A 729 2.70 28.92 23.41
C ALA A 729 3.85 29.43 24.28
N ASP A 730 3.88 30.75 24.53
CA ASP A 730 4.69 31.41 25.56
C ASP A 730 4.85 30.50 26.80
N PRO A 731 6.08 30.02 27.10
CA PRO A 731 6.30 28.93 28.05
C PRO A 731 5.89 29.29 29.49
N LEU A 732 5.82 30.58 29.81
CA LEU A 732 5.38 31.07 31.13
C LEU A 732 3.86 31.26 31.21
N ARG A 733 3.14 31.27 30.08
CA ARG A 733 1.69 31.54 30.05
C ARG A 733 0.85 30.49 30.78
N ALA A 734 1.33 29.25 30.84
CA ALA A 734 0.71 28.18 31.64
C ALA A 734 0.88 28.43 33.16
N LEU A 735 2.09 28.82 33.58
CA LEU A 735 2.42 29.24 34.94
C LEU A 735 1.60 30.47 35.38
N VAL A 736 1.48 31.48 34.52
CA VAL A 736 0.66 32.67 34.78
C VAL A 736 -0.83 32.34 34.88
N LYS A 737 -1.36 31.43 34.04
CA LYS A 737 -2.74 30.94 34.18
C LYS A 737 -2.94 30.14 35.48
N ALA A 738 -1.97 29.33 35.90
CA ALA A 738 -2.00 28.64 37.18
C ALA A 738 -2.01 29.63 38.37
N ARG A 739 -1.22 30.70 38.32
CA ARG A 739 -1.22 31.80 39.30
C ARG A 739 -2.62 32.41 39.47
N HIS A 740 -3.32 32.67 38.36
CA HIS A 740 -4.69 33.20 38.39
C HIS A 740 -5.75 32.19 38.86
N ALA A 741 -5.52 30.89 38.70
CA ALA A 741 -6.42 29.85 39.21
C ALA A 741 -6.27 29.65 40.74
N LEU A 742 -5.05 29.66 41.26
CA LEU A 742 -4.72 29.53 42.69
C LEU A 742 -5.22 30.70 43.55
N LEU A 743 -5.41 31.89 42.97
CA LEU A 743 -5.86 33.09 43.68
C LEU A 743 -7.40 33.22 43.82
N ARG A 744 -8.19 32.28 43.29
CA ARG A 744 -9.67 32.30 43.44
C ARG A 744 -10.10 31.82 44.82
N GLN A 745 -10.53 32.75 45.68
CA GLN A 745 -11.21 32.38 46.93
C GLN A 745 -12.53 31.62 46.63
N PRO A 746 -12.84 30.55 47.36
CA PRO A 746 -14.08 29.79 47.16
C PRO A 746 -15.29 30.61 47.62
N ASN A 747 -16.22 30.88 46.68
CA ASN A 747 -17.44 31.60 46.98
C ASN A 747 -18.35 30.80 47.94
N VAL A 748 -18.69 31.39 49.08
CA VAL A 748 -19.40 30.72 50.19
C VAL A 748 -20.92 30.93 50.12
N ASP A 749 -21.41 31.89 49.32
CA ASP A 749 -22.80 32.37 49.36
C ASP A 749 -23.74 31.69 48.35
N ALA A 750 -23.34 30.54 47.79
CA ALA A 750 -24.21 29.72 46.95
C ALA A 750 -25.36 29.10 47.77
N SER A 751 -26.58 29.55 47.52
CA SER A 751 -27.79 29.15 48.26
C SER A 751 -28.05 27.65 48.19
N TYR A 752 -28.27 27.01 49.35
CA TYR A 752 -28.57 25.57 49.45
C TYR A 752 -29.79 25.32 50.34
N ARG A 753 -30.51 24.21 50.09
CA ARG A 753 -31.82 23.91 50.72
C ARG A 753 -31.76 23.39 52.17
N THR A 754 -30.60 23.34 52.83
CA THR A 754 -30.48 22.80 54.20
C THR A 754 -30.00 23.88 55.21
N PRO A 755 -30.68 24.07 56.37
CA PRO A 755 -30.49 25.26 57.21
C PRO A 755 -29.13 25.44 57.92
N MET A 756 -28.28 24.39 57.99
CA MET A 756 -27.01 24.44 58.74
C MET A 756 -25.74 24.29 57.88
N ALA A 757 -25.86 24.14 56.56
CA ALA A 757 -24.70 23.97 55.67
C ALA A 757 -23.67 25.12 55.74
N PRO A 758 -24.04 26.42 55.84
CA PRO A 758 -23.05 27.51 55.85
C PRO A 758 -22.14 27.54 57.08
N ALA A 759 -22.65 27.12 58.24
CA ALA A 759 -21.90 27.11 59.50
C ALA A 759 -20.84 26.00 59.51
N LEU A 760 -21.22 24.79 59.10
CA LEU A 760 -20.30 23.66 58.90
C LEU A 760 -19.22 23.99 57.87
N ARG A 761 -19.58 24.65 56.76
CA ARG A 761 -18.61 25.06 55.73
C ARG A 761 -17.61 26.09 56.25
N LYS A 762 -18.05 27.08 57.04
CA LYS A 762 -17.14 28.04 57.71
C LYS A 762 -16.23 27.40 58.76
N ALA A 763 -16.70 26.36 59.46
CA ALA A 763 -15.86 25.61 60.41
C ALA A 763 -14.78 24.80 59.68
N VAL A 764 -15.14 24.02 58.66
CA VAL A 764 -14.20 23.24 57.84
C VAL A 764 -13.19 24.13 57.12
N LEU A 765 -13.64 25.26 56.54
CA LEU A 765 -12.76 26.21 55.89
C LEU A 765 -11.80 26.90 56.87
N ARG A 766 -12.22 27.20 58.11
CA ARG A 766 -11.30 27.75 59.14
C ARG A 766 -10.19 26.77 59.53
N VAL A 767 -10.47 25.47 59.56
CA VAL A 767 -9.46 24.42 59.83
C VAL A 767 -8.50 24.27 58.63
N LEU A 768 -9.03 24.32 57.40
CA LEU A 768 -8.21 24.26 56.18
C LEU A 768 -7.40 25.53 55.91
N GLN A 769 -7.82 26.70 56.42
CA GLN A 769 -7.17 27.99 56.17
C GLN A 769 -5.71 28.04 56.65
N HIS A 770 -5.34 27.24 57.66
CA HIS A 770 -3.95 27.13 58.10
C HIS A 770 -3.09 26.34 57.11
N TYR A 771 -3.61 25.23 56.55
CA TYR A 771 -2.95 24.45 55.51
C TYR A 771 -2.82 25.22 54.19
N ASP A 772 -3.88 25.90 53.77
CA ASP A 772 -3.97 26.63 52.50
C ASP A 772 -3.08 27.90 52.48
N THR A 773 -2.72 28.45 53.64
CA THR A 773 -1.76 29.56 53.72
C THR A 773 -0.32 29.08 53.51
N HIS A 774 0.08 28.00 54.18
CA HIS A 774 1.44 27.46 54.08
C HIS A 774 1.71 26.83 52.71
N LEU A 775 0.73 26.14 52.12
CA LEU A 775 0.82 25.64 50.74
C LEU A 775 0.98 26.78 49.72
N ARG A 776 0.34 27.93 49.91
CA ARG A 776 0.50 29.10 49.02
C ARG A 776 1.86 29.78 49.17
N GLU A 777 2.43 29.84 50.38
CA GLU A 777 3.82 30.34 50.56
C GLU A 777 4.84 29.42 49.89
N VAL A 778 4.73 28.11 50.08
CA VAL A 778 5.64 27.13 49.46
C VAL A 778 5.52 27.11 47.93
N MET A 779 4.30 27.17 47.40
CA MET A 779 4.08 27.21 45.94
C MET A 779 4.55 28.52 45.30
N ASN A 780 4.35 29.67 45.96
CA ASN A 780 4.90 30.94 45.48
C ASN A 780 6.44 30.90 45.46
N SER A 781 7.09 30.45 46.55
CA SER A 781 8.55 30.36 46.62
C SER A 781 9.16 29.42 45.56
N LEU A 782 8.46 28.35 45.19
CA LEU A 782 8.90 27.45 44.11
C LEU A 782 8.68 28.08 42.73
N MET A 783 7.56 28.78 42.51
CA MET A 783 7.29 29.46 41.24
C MET A 783 8.22 30.66 41.01
N ASP A 784 8.47 31.49 42.01
CA ASP A 784 9.37 32.64 41.93
C ASP A 784 10.82 32.18 41.63
N GLY A 785 11.24 31.04 42.19
CA GLY A 785 12.54 30.42 41.91
C GLY A 785 12.67 29.93 40.46
N VAL A 786 11.64 29.27 39.92
CA VAL A 786 11.61 28.80 38.52
C VAL A 786 11.53 29.97 37.55
N GLU A 787 10.70 30.99 37.82
CA GLU A 787 10.57 32.18 36.97
C GLU A 787 11.89 32.97 36.93
N THR A 788 12.57 33.12 38.07
CA THR A 788 13.90 33.76 38.16
C THR A 788 14.98 32.97 37.41
N ALA A 789 15.06 31.65 37.60
CA ALA A 789 16.03 30.80 36.92
C ALA A 789 15.82 30.80 35.40
N THR A 790 14.57 30.80 34.94
CA THR A 790 14.22 30.83 33.50
C THR A 790 14.50 32.19 32.89
N HIS A 791 14.19 33.29 33.58
CA HIS A 791 14.53 34.64 33.11
C HIS A 791 16.05 34.85 32.99
N GLU A 792 16.84 34.34 33.93
CA GLU A 792 18.30 34.45 33.90
C GLU A 792 18.93 33.55 32.82
N LEU A 793 18.32 32.41 32.50
CA LEU A 793 18.69 31.56 31.35
C LEU A 793 18.43 32.26 30.01
N ILE A 794 17.23 32.83 29.81
CA ILE A 794 16.87 33.58 28.60
C ILE A 794 17.76 34.82 28.44
N ARG A 795 18.03 35.54 29.55
CA ARG A 795 18.95 36.69 29.57
C ARG A 795 20.37 36.30 29.17
N ARG A 796 20.88 35.15 29.62
CA ARG A 796 22.19 34.62 29.22
C ARG A 796 22.20 34.19 27.75
N GLN A 797 21.14 33.56 27.26
CA GLN A 797 21.01 33.21 25.85
C GLN A 797 21.04 34.46 24.94
N GLN A 798 20.44 35.58 25.37
CA GLN A 798 20.50 36.86 24.67
C GLN A 798 21.84 37.60 24.80
N GLN A 799 22.66 37.27 25.80
CA GLN A 799 24.00 37.86 26.00
C GLN A 799 25.13 37.03 25.35
N LEU A 800 24.87 35.77 24.98
CA LEU A 800 25.85 34.84 24.41
C LEU A 800 25.77 34.70 22.88
N VAL A 801 25.03 35.59 22.20
CA VAL A 801 25.00 35.68 20.73
C VAL A 801 25.67 36.98 20.26
N PRO A 802 26.99 36.99 20.02
CA PRO A 802 27.60 37.90 19.07
C PRO A 802 27.21 37.49 17.64
N GLU A 803 26.87 38.46 16.80
CA GLU A 803 26.66 38.26 15.37
C GLU A 803 28.01 38.01 14.66
N ASP A 804 28.46 36.75 14.59
CA ASP A 804 29.13 36.16 13.41
C ASP A 804 29.50 34.68 13.68
N PHE A 805 28.89 33.77 12.92
CA PHE A 805 29.14 32.32 13.01
C PHE A 805 30.09 31.87 11.88
N ALA A 806 31.31 31.45 12.22
CA ALA A 806 32.25 30.91 11.25
C ALA A 806 33.12 29.72 11.70
N ASP A 807 33.35 29.50 13.00
CA ASP A 807 34.28 28.43 13.43
C ASP A 807 33.89 27.74 14.75
N ARG A 808 32.88 26.85 14.65
CA ARG A 808 32.39 26.04 15.77
C ARG A 808 33.27 24.82 16.04
N ASP A 809 33.99 24.35 15.02
CA ASP A 809 34.88 23.19 15.11
C ASP A 809 36.22 23.54 15.78
N ALA A 810 36.80 24.72 15.53
CA ALA A 810 38.03 25.14 16.21
C ALA A 810 37.87 25.25 17.73
N VAL A 811 36.69 25.65 18.23
CA VAL A 811 36.42 25.74 19.69
C VAL A 811 36.27 24.35 20.31
N LEU A 812 35.54 23.44 19.65
CA LEU A 812 35.41 22.05 20.13
C LEU A 812 36.76 21.33 20.15
N GLU A 813 37.59 21.55 19.13
CA GLU A 813 38.88 20.88 19.01
C GLU A 813 39.95 21.51 19.92
N ALA A 814 39.88 22.81 20.22
CA ALA A 814 40.68 23.43 21.28
C ALA A 814 40.37 22.81 22.67
N VAL A 815 39.09 22.61 22.99
CA VAL A 815 38.66 21.98 24.25
C VAL A 815 39.06 20.49 24.31
N ARG A 816 38.98 19.76 23.19
CA ARG A 816 39.50 18.39 23.10
C ARG A 816 41.02 18.32 23.24
N LEU A 817 41.77 19.27 22.66
CA LEU A 817 43.23 19.33 22.81
C LEU A 817 43.64 19.63 24.26
N GLU A 818 42.92 20.51 24.97
CA GLU A 818 43.17 20.73 26.40
C GLU A 818 42.87 19.49 27.25
N LEU A 819 41.73 18.83 27.03
CA LEU A 819 41.37 17.60 27.75
C LEU A 819 42.35 16.45 27.48
N ALA A 820 42.84 16.31 26.24
CA ALA A 820 43.89 15.35 25.90
C ALA A 820 45.24 15.68 26.60
N ASN A 821 45.62 16.96 26.69
CA ASN A 821 46.82 17.39 27.40
C ASN A 821 46.73 17.23 28.92
N ILE A 822 45.53 17.39 29.50
CA ILE A 822 45.27 17.14 30.93
C ILE A 822 45.35 15.63 31.23
N ALA A 823 44.78 14.77 30.38
CA ALA A 823 44.87 13.32 30.51
C ALA A 823 46.32 12.82 30.34
N ALA A 824 47.07 13.35 29.36
CA ALA A 824 48.47 12.97 29.14
C ALA A 824 49.39 13.30 30.34
N ARG A 825 49.09 14.37 31.09
CA ARG A 825 49.88 14.80 32.26
C ARG A 825 49.67 13.97 33.53
N GLN A 826 48.67 13.09 33.60
CA GLN A 826 48.52 12.17 34.73
C GLN A 826 49.40 10.91 34.64
N VAL A 827 50.03 10.64 33.49
CA VAL A 827 50.81 9.40 33.27
C VAL A 827 52.31 9.53 33.61
N GLU A 828 52.86 10.75 33.69
CA GLU A 828 54.30 10.97 33.98
C GLU A 828 54.68 11.12 35.47
N LEU A 829 53.76 10.84 36.41
CA LEU A 829 54.06 10.87 37.86
C LEU A 829 54.50 9.50 38.41
N SER A 830 55.57 8.93 37.86
CA SER A 830 56.21 7.70 38.38
C SER A 830 57.70 7.53 38.01
N ALA A 831 58.56 8.52 38.28
CA ALA A 831 60.00 8.35 38.57
C ALA A 831 60.66 9.66 39.09
N PRO A 832 61.74 9.60 39.91
CA PRO A 832 62.48 10.77 40.45
C PRO A 832 63.84 11.00 39.74
N PRO A 833 64.67 12.01 40.08
CA PRO A 833 64.43 13.29 40.78
C PRO A 833 64.98 14.53 39.99
N ASP A 834 64.87 15.72 40.61
CA ASP A 834 65.95 16.74 40.81
C ASP A 834 65.48 18.21 40.62
N LEU A 835 65.87 19.07 41.56
CA LEU A 835 65.24 20.37 41.85
C LEU A 835 66.29 21.50 41.84
N ALA A 836 66.41 22.22 40.72
CA ALA A 836 67.13 23.50 40.67
C ALA A 836 66.70 24.47 39.54
N PRO A 837 66.42 24.02 38.29
CA PRO A 837 66.14 24.96 37.19
C PRO A 837 64.69 25.47 37.15
N LEU A 838 63.76 24.83 37.87
CA LEU A 838 62.33 25.12 37.77
C LEU A 838 61.93 26.44 38.42
N GLU A 839 62.45 26.77 39.61
CA GLU A 839 61.93 27.83 40.49
C GLU A 839 61.78 29.21 39.82
N LYS A 840 62.72 29.56 38.92
CA LYS A 840 62.65 30.84 38.17
C LYS A 840 61.64 30.84 37.02
N ARG A 841 61.20 29.68 36.53
CA ARG A 841 60.03 29.55 35.64
C ARG A 841 58.73 29.46 36.44
N THR A 842 58.76 28.83 37.62
CA THR A 842 57.60 28.77 38.53
C THR A 842 57.12 30.16 38.92
N LEU A 843 57.99 31.06 39.39
CA LEU A 843 57.59 32.38 39.88
C LEU A 843 56.94 33.28 38.81
N ALA A 844 57.34 33.16 37.54
CA ALA A 844 56.73 33.90 36.43
C ALA A 844 55.36 33.33 36.02
N VAL A 845 55.17 32.02 36.18
CA VAL A 845 53.90 31.33 35.94
C VAL A 845 52.94 31.53 37.11
N GLU A 846 53.43 31.58 38.35
CA GLU A 846 52.65 31.89 39.57
C GLU A 846 52.03 33.30 39.54
N GLN A 847 52.70 34.30 38.95
CA GLN A 847 52.15 35.66 38.86
C GLN A 847 51.04 35.79 37.80
N LEU A 848 51.11 35.02 36.72
CA LEU A 848 50.01 34.91 35.75
C LEU A 848 48.85 34.07 36.33
N LEU A 849 49.17 32.93 36.95
CA LEU A 849 48.20 32.13 37.69
C LEU A 849 47.51 32.92 38.81
N ALA A 850 48.20 33.79 39.54
CA ALA A 850 47.57 34.56 40.63
C ALA A 850 46.47 35.52 40.13
N GLN A 851 46.58 36.06 38.91
CA GLN A 851 45.50 36.87 38.32
C GLN A 851 44.38 35.99 37.75
N GLU A 852 44.72 34.87 37.12
CA GLU A 852 43.75 33.96 36.52
C GLU A 852 43.00 33.10 37.57
N VAL A 853 43.63 32.82 38.73
CA VAL A 853 43.03 32.14 39.89
C VAL A 853 42.13 33.05 40.71
N VAL A 854 42.33 34.36 40.71
CA VAL A 854 41.33 35.29 41.30
C VAL A 854 40.08 35.36 40.41
N GLN A 855 40.24 35.47 39.08
CA GLN A 855 39.11 35.46 38.16
C GLN A 855 38.38 34.11 38.08
N ARG A 856 39.11 32.98 38.05
CA ARG A 856 38.51 31.64 38.06
C ARG A 856 38.07 31.19 39.46
N GLY A 857 38.66 31.72 40.53
CA GLY A 857 38.28 31.42 41.91
C GLY A 857 36.85 31.87 42.21
N GLU A 858 36.51 33.12 41.89
CA GLU A 858 35.13 33.62 42.04
C GLU A 858 34.15 32.83 41.16
N GLN A 859 34.52 32.48 39.92
CA GLN A 859 33.66 31.69 39.03
C GLN A 859 33.50 30.21 39.47
N VAL A 860 34.53 29.57 40.01
CA VAL A 860 34.50 28.18 40.48
C VAL A 860 33.82 28.08 41.85
N GLU A 861 33.99 29.06 42.73
CA GLU A 861 33.26 29.13 43.99
C GLU A 861 31.76 29.45 43.74
N GLU A 862 31.43 30.29 42.75
CA GLU A 862 30.04 30.48 42.32
C GLU A 862 29.46 29.22 41.65
N LEU A 863 30.24 28.50 40.82
CA LEU A 863 29.81 27.23 40.22
C LEU A 863 29.65 26.11 41.25
N SER A 864 30.55 25.99 42.23
CA SER A 864 30.41 25.01 43.32
C SER A 864 29.17 25.34 44.17
N ASN A 865 29.01 26.60 44.62
CA ASN A 865 27.82 27.00 45.36
C ASN A 865 26.53 26.81 44.54
N ARG A 866 26.56 26.97 43.20
CA ARG A 866 25.41 26.70 42.31
C ARG A 866 25.17 25.21 42.11
N VAL A 867 26.20 24.37 42.05
CA VAL A 867 26.06 22.90 42.00
C VAL A 867 25.57 22.36 43.33
N ASP A 868 26.06 22.86 44.46
CA ASP A 868 25.61 22.47 45.80
C ASP A 868 24.16 22.95 46.08
N GLN A 869 23.78 24.15 45.59
CA GLN A 869 22.39 24.60 45.60
C GLN A 869 21.49 23.76 44.69
N LEU A 870 21.92 23.45 43.46
CA LEU A 870 21.13 22.62 42.54
C LEU A 870 20.98 21.18 43.07
N THR A 871 22.07 20.57 43.57
CA THR A 871 22.04 19.22 44.16
C THR A 871 21.16 19.19 45.41
N SER A 872 21.28 20.16 46.34
CA SER A 872 20.41 20.20 47.52
C SER A 872 18.94 20.47 47.19
N VAL A 873 18.64 21.24 46.14
CA VAL A 873 17.26 21.44 45.65
C VAL A 873 16.73 20.18 44.94
N LEU A 874 17.57 19.45 44.22
CA LEU A 874 17.20 18.17 43.58
C LEU A 874 16.92 17.09 44.63
N GLU A 875 17.79 16.96 45.63
CA GLU A 875 17.59 16.04 46.76
C GLU A 875 16.36 16.43 47.60
N LEU A 876 16.12 17.74 47.84
CA LEU A 876 14.89 18.19 48.51
C LEU A 876 13.62 17.88 47.70
N THR A 877 13.68 17.94 46.37
CA THR A 877 12.50 17.68 45.52
C THR A 877 12.24 16.18 45.35
N LEU A 878 13.29 15.38 45.15
CA LEU A 878 13.19 13.92 45.09
C LEU A 878 12.71 13.34 46.44
N GLY A 879 13.34 13.70 47.56
CA GLY A 879 12.93 13.22 48.88
C GLY A 879 11.53 13.72 49.33
N ARG A 880 11.02 14.81 48.75
CA ARG A 880 9.63 15.27 48.96
C ARG A 880 8.63 14.58 48.03
N LEU A 881 9.05 14.12 46.85
CA LEU A 881 8.23 13.29 45.95
C LEU A 881 8.06 11.87 46.53
N GLU A 882 9.13 11.24 47.01
CA GLU A 882 9.05 9.94 47.72
C GLU A 882 8.14 10.02 48.96
N GLN A 883 8.23 11.09 49.75
CA GLN A 883 7.30 11.31 50.88
C GLN A 883 5.85 11.58 50.44
N ALA A 884 5.61 12.05 49.21
CA ALA A 884 4.26 12.25 48.68
C ALA A 884 3.67 10.93 48.18
N GLU A 885 4.46 10.12 47.46
CA GLU A 885 4.04 8.79 46.98
C GLU A 885 3.82 7.82 48.15
N SER A 886 4.74 7.75 49.11
CA SER A 886 4.58 6.92 50.32
C SER A 886 3.32 7.28 51.13
N ARG A 887 2.97 8.58 51.21
CA ARG A 887 1.75 9.05 51.88
C ARG A 887 0.47 8.82 51.05
N LEU A 888 0.57 8.72 49.73
CA LEU A 888 -0.57 8.37 48.87
C LEU A 888 -0.83 6.86 48.87
N ALA A 889 0.21 6.03 48.84
CA ALA A 889 0.12 4.58 48.98
C ALA A 889 -0.54 4.18 50.32
N THR A 890 -0.04 4.71 51.44
CA THR A 890 -0.61 4.45 52.77
C THR A 890 -2.04 4.99 52.95
N VAL A 891 -2.46 6.04 52.22
CA VAL A 891 -3.86 6.48 52.21
C VAL A 891 -4.75 5.56 51.38
N GLY A 892 -4.22 4.95 50.30
CA GLY A 892 -4.91 3.92 49.52
C GLY A 892 -5.15 2.63 50.32
N GLU A 893 -4.11 2.09 50.96
CA GLU A 893 -4.19 0.86 51.77
C GLU A 893 -5.15 0.97 52.95
N ASN A 894 -5.15 2.13 53.64
CA ASN A 894 -6.09 2.40 54.74
C ASN A 894 -7.55 2.56 54.27
N MET A 895 -7.81 2.85 52.99
CA MET A 895 -9.17 2.84 52.42
C MET A 895 -9.62 1.45 51.94
N LEU A 896 -8.70 0.61 51.48
CA LEU A 896 -9.00 -0.74 50.97
C LEU A 896 -9.26 -1.78 52.07
N SER A 897 -8.90 -1.48 53.32
CA SER A 897 -8.94 -2.42 54.45
C SER A 897 -10.23 -2.39 55.30
N ALA A 898 -11.28 -1.68 54.87
CA ALA A 898 -12.54 -1.56 55.62
C ALA A 898 -13.58 -2.63 55.19
N PRO A 899 -14.21 -3.38 56.12
CA PRO A 899 -15.17 -4.41 55.78
C PRO A 899 -16.51 -3.83 55.25
N PRO A 900 -17.21 -4.53 54.33
CA PRO A 900 -18.37 -3.98 53.65
C PRO A 900 -19.62 -3.97 54.56
N ALA A 901 -20.08 -2.77 54.93
CA ALA A 901 -21.36 -2.59 55.60
C ALA A 901 -22.49 -2.42 54.56
N HIS A 902 -23.48 -3.33 54.58
CA HIS A 902 -24.69 -3.18 53.78
C HIS A 902 -25.50 -1.94 54.18
N THR A 903 -25.94 -1.12 53.23
CA THR A 903 -27.30 -0.53 53.24
C THR A 903 -27.67 0.07 51.89
N THR A 904 -28.97 0.04 51.59
CA THR A 904 -29.59 0.54 50.36
C THR A 904 -29.81 2.06 50.40
N ASN A 905 -29.23 2.80 49.45
CA ASN A 905 -29.88 3.83 48.64
C ASN A 905 -28.85 4.54 47.75
N GLY A 906 -29.07 4.58 46.44
CA GLY A 906 -28.08 5.08 45.50
C GLY A 906 -27.94 6.61 45.52
N HIS A 907 -26.80 7.10 45.98
CA HIS A 907 -26.16 8.38 45.62
C HIS A 907 -24.63 8.13 45.66
N GLY A 908 -23.92 8.34 44.55
CA GLY A 908 -22.53 7.87 44.41
C GLY A 908 -21.49 8.70 45.20
N PRO A 909 -20.49 8.06 45.84
CA PRO A 909 -19.34 8.77 46.42
C PRO A 909 -18.26 9.01 45.35
N GLY A 910 -17.81 10.25 45.16
CA GLY A 910 -16.75 10.54 44.17
C GLY A 910 -16.05 11.89 44.28
N HIS A 911 -16.72 12.93 44.76
CA HIS A 911 -16.25 14.32 44.60
C HIS A 911 -15.04 14.76 45.46
N GLY A 912 -14.45 13.84 46.24
CA GLY A 912 -13.19 14.06 46.97
C GLY A 912 -11.96 13.62 46.18
N ASN A 913 -12.03 12.43 45.57
CA ASN A 913 -10.88 11.78 44.93
C ASN A 913 -10.50 12.45 43.60
N ASP A 914 -11.48 12.96 42.85
CA ASP A 914 -11.26 13.59 41.54
C ASP A 914 -10.27 14.77 41.60
N LYS A 915 -10.20 15.51 42.70
CA LYS A 915 -9.33 16.69 42.82
C LYS A 915 -7.87 16.36 43.09
N ALA A 916 -7.60 15.37 43.95
CA ALA A 916 -6.24 14.89 44.16
C ALA A 916 -5.71 14.24 42.88
N LEU A 917 -6.53 13.42 42.22
CA LEU A 917 -6.21 12.78 40.94
C LEU A 917 -6.00 13.81 39.82
N ALA A 918 -6.81 14.88 39.76
CA ALA A 918 -6.62 15.96 38.79
C ALA A 918 -5.31 16.74 39.02
N MET A 919 -4.91 17.00 40.26
CA MET A 919 -3.64 17.67 40.57
C MET A 919 -2.44 16.78 40.27
N ALA A 920 -2.50 15.48 40.56
CA ALA A 920 -1.48 14.50 40.18
C ALA A 920 -1.33 14.41 38.64
N ASN A 921 -2.44 14.27 37.92
CA ASN A 921 -2.47 14.29 36.46
C ASN A 921 -1.91 15.60 35.87
N GLN A 922 -2.15 16.75 36.53
CA GLN A 922 -1.62 18.04 36.09
C GLN A 922 -0.10 18.15 36.33
N ALA A 923 0.42 17.60 37.43
CA ALA A 923 1.86 17.51 37.68
C ALA A 923 2.57 16.59 36.67
N MET A 924 2.01 15.39 36.40
CA MET A 924 2.55 14.47 35.38
C MET A 924 2.60 15.10 34.00
N ARG A 925 1.57 15.87 33.60
CA ARG A 925 1.54 16.61 32.32
C ARG A 925 2.65 17.66 32.23
N THR A 926 2.98 18.35 33.33
CA THR A 926 4.10 19.29 33.36
C THR A 926 5.43 18.56 33.15
N VAL A 927 5.64 17.42 33.82
CA VAL A 927 6.86 16.60 33.66
C VAL A 927 7.01 16.06 32.24
N ASP A 928 5.94 15.52 31.64
CA ASP A 928 5.95 15.06 30.23
C ASP A 928 6.29 16.20 29.26
N SER A 929 5.67 17.38 29.42
CA SER A 929 5.99 18.54 28.57
C SER A 929 7.46 18.97 28.64
N LEU A 930 8.09 18.90 29.82
CA LEU A 930 9.51 19.20 29.99
C LEU A 930 10.41 18.12 29.37
N ARG A 931 10.07 16.83 29.51
CA ARG A 931 10.81 15.72 28.87
C ARG A 931 10.86 15.87 27.35
N ARG A 932 9.74 16.20 26.71
CA ARG A 932 9.67 16.37 25.24
C ARG A 932 10.52 17.55 24.75
N VAL A 933 10.55 18.67 25.49
CA VAL A 933 11.41 19.83 25.16
C VAL A 933 12.89 19.44 25.24
N VAL A 934 13.31 18.72 26.28
CA VAL A 934 14.71 18.25 26.41
C VAL A 934 15.09 17.29 25.28
N VAL A 935 14.21 16.37 24.88
CA VAL A 935 14.47 15.46 23.75
C VAL A 935 14.59 16.23 22.43
N GLN A 936 13.72 17.21 22.17
CA GLN A 936 13.76 18.00 20.94
C GLN A 936 15.01 18.89 20.83
N GLU A 937 15.42 19.55 21.91
CA GLU A 937 16.66 20.34 21.92
C GLU A 937 17.92 19.47 21.80
N HIS A 938 17.92 18.28 22.40
CA HIS A 938 19.01 17.31 22.22
C HIS A 938 19.11 16.83 20.76
N GLN A 939 17.98 16.49 20.12
CA GLN A 939 17.93 16.11 18.70
C GLN A 939 18.41 17.23 17.77
N ARG A 940 18.03 18.50 18.07
CA ARG A 940 18.52 19.69 17.34
C ARG A 940 20.03 19.91 17.46
N THR A 941 20.66 19.40 18.52
CA THR A 941 22.06 19.70 18.84
C THR A 941 23.06 18.70 18.24
N ILE A 942 22.64 17.47 17.91
CA ILE A 942 23.57 16.35 17.60
C ILE A 942 23.56 15.91 16.12
N GLY A 943 22.53 16.22 15.33
CA GLY A 943 22.46 15.86 13.92
C GLY A 943 21.62 14.61 13.62
N GLU A 944 21.62 14.18 12.35
CA GLU A 944 20.52 13.44 11.69
C GLU A 944 19.81 12.35 12.52
N PRO A 945 18.45 12.31 12.48
CA PRO A 945 17.68 11.27 13.14
C PRO A 945 17.88 9.92 12.43
N ASP A 946 18.05 8.85 13.21
CA ASP A 946 17.97 7.48 12.72
C ASP A 946 16.48 7.16 12.47
N PRO A 947 16.03 6.97 11.21
CA PRO A 947 14.61 6.73 10.90
C PRO A 947 14.08 5.39 11.44
N GLY A 948 14.96 4.50 11.91
CA GLY A 948 14.61 3.25 12.58
C GLY A 948 14.71 3.29 14.09
N ALA A 949 14.84 4.46 14.73
CA ALA A 949 14.91 4.57 16.19
C ALA A 949 14.27 5.85 16.76
N SER A 950 13.61 5.73 17.92
CA SER A 950 13.00 6.83 18.67
C SER A 950 13.74 7.10 19.98
N THR A 951 13.96 8.38 20.30
CA THR A 951 14.63 8.82 21.54
C THR A 951 13.64 9.14 22.65
N VAL A 952 13.89 8.65 23.88
CA VAL A 952 13.09 8.94 25.07
C VAL A 952 13.98 9.31 26.26
N LEU A 953 13.54 10.30 27.05
CA LEU A 953 14.15 10.65 28.33
C LEU A 953 13.44 9.91 29.47
N CYS A 954 14.19 9.10 30.21
CA CYS A 954 13.72 8.31 31.35
C CYS A 954 14.68 8.44 32.55
N ASP A 955 14.36 7.78 33.66
CA ASP A 955 15.18 7.74 34.87
C ASP A 955 16.51 6.97 34.72
N ALA A 956 16.66 6.15 33.68
CA ALA A 956 17.93 5.56 33.26
C ALA A 956 18.77 6.49 32.35
N GLY A 957 18.26 7.69 32.03
CA GLY A 957 18.89 8.64 31.10
C GLY A 957 18.16 8.73 29.75
N LEU A 958 18.88 9.11 28.71
CA LEU A 958 18.35 9.29 27.36
C LEU A 958 18.59 8.04 26.51
N LEU A 959 17.53 7.31 26.18
CA LEU A 959 17.61 6.03 25.46
C LEU A 959 17.07 6.16 24.04
N ARG A 960 17.69 5.45 23.09
CA ARG A 960 17.13 5.13 21.77
C ARG A 960 16.53 3.73 21.78
N LEU A 961 15.33 3.59 21.24
CA LEU A 961 14.60 2.33 21.07
C LEU A 961 14.20 2.14 19.60
N PRO A 962 13.95 0.90 19.11
CA PRO A 962 13.38 0.70 17.79
C PRO A 962 12.09 1.49 17.62
N ALA A 963 11.86 2.10 16.45
CA ALA A 963 10.64 2.89 16.21
C ALA A 963 9.38 2.01 16.22
N GLU A 964 9.51 0.72 15.89
CA GLU A 964 8.47 -0.30 15.96
C GLU A 964 8.28 -0.96 17.36
N ASP A 965 8.95 -0.48 18.41
CA ASP A 965 8.71 -0.98 19.77
C ASP A 965 7.31 -0.57 20.27
N ASN A 966 6.47 -1.56 20.55
CA ASN A 966 5.05 -1.37 20.84
C ASN A 966 4.72 -1.45 22.36
N LEU A 967 5.73 -1.54 23.25
CA LEU A 967 5.51 -1.75 24.68
C LEU A 967 6.39 -0.83 25.53
N MET A 968 7.70 -0.91 25.37
CA MET A 968 8.69 -0.17 26.15
C MET A 968 8.74 1.30 25.74
N LEU A 969 8.73 1.59 24.44
CA LEU A 969 8.78 2.95 23.91
C LEU A 969 7.57 3.81 24.33
N PRO A 970 6.30 3.35 24.23
CA PRO A 970 5.15 4.13 24.71
C PRO A 970 5.11 4.31 26.24
N LEU A 971 5.51 3.28 27.01
CA LEU A 971 5.51 3.34 28.47
C LEU A 971 6.61 4.26 29.01
N LEU A 972 7.82 4.20 28.46
CA LEU A 972 8.88 5.16 28.79
C LEU A 972 8.53 6.58 28.34
N SER A 973 7.90 6.75 27.17
CA SER A 973 7.47 8.09 26.71
C SER A 973 6.45 8.73 27.65
N SER A 974 5.54 7.92 28.22
CA SER A 974 4.47 8.40 29.09
C SER A 974 4.93 8.60 30.55
N ASN A 975 5.62 7.60 31.10
CA ASN A 975 5.91 7.51 32.54
C ASN A 975 7.40 7.76 32.84
N GLY A 976 8.30 7.43 31.90
CA GLY A 976 9.75 7.64 32.03
C GLY A 976 10.43 6.72 33.05
N VAL A 977 9.78 5.64 33.44
CA VAL A 977 10.29 4.56 34.30
C VAL A 977 9.78 3.24 33.73
N TRP A 978 10.61 2.20 33.74
CA TRP A 978 10.27 0.85 33.28
C TRP A 978 10.40 -0.16 34.42
N GLU A 979 9.37 -1.00 34.58
CA GLU A 979 9.23 -2.01 35.65
C GLU A 979 9.70 -1.52 37.05
N PRO A 980 9.08 -0.48 37.64
CA PRO A 980 9.58 0.18 38.86
C PRO A 980 9.76 -0.78 40.06
N GLU A 981 8.86 -1.76 40.23
CA GLU A 981 8.96 -2.78 41.29
C GLU A 981 10.19 -3.69 41.10
N VAL A 982 10.44 -4.13 39.86
CA VAL A 982 11.63 -4.93 39.50
C VAL A 982 12.90 -4.11 39.65
N ALA A 983 12.86 -2.84 39.24
CA ALA A 983 13.98 -1.94 39.36
C ALA A 983 14.34 -1.66 40.82
N GLY A 984 13.35 -1.40 41.67
CA GLY A 984 13.54 -1.23 43.12
C GLY A 984 14.04 -2.49 43.82
N LEU A 985 13.53 -3.67 43.44
CA LEU A 985 14.05 -4.95 43.93
C LEU A 985 15.53 -5.12 43.54
N ILE A 986 15.88 -4.93 42.27
CA ILE A 986 17.26 -4.99 41.77
C ILE A 986 18.15 -4.00 42.53
N ASP A 987 17.72 -2.74 42.66
CA ASP A 987 18.42 -1.70 43.42
C ASP A 987 18.67 -2.09 44.89
N SER A 988 17.79 -2.90 45.50
CA SER A 988 17.95 -3.38 46.88
C SER A 988 18.87 -4.60 47.06
N VAL A 989 19.19 -5.34 45.98
CA VAL A 989 19.96 -6.60 46.05
C VAL A 989 21.29 -6.60 45.27
N ILE A 990 21.66 -5.49 44.64
CA ILE A 990 22.97 -5.34 43.97
C ILE A 990 24.12 -5.38 44.99
N GLU A 991 25.12 -6.22 44.71
CA GLU A 991 26.40 -6.26 45.42
C GLU A 991 27.45 -5.44 44.63
N PRO A 992 28.09 -4.40 45.21
CA PRO A 992 29.03 -3.50 44.50
C PRO A 992 30.33 -4.15 43.96
N ASP A 993 30.60 -5.40 44.29
CA ASP A 993 31.73 -6.22 43.83
C ASP A 993 31.29 -7.47 43.04
N GLY A 994 29.99 -7.58 42.74
CA GLY A 994 29.41 -8.70 41.99
C GLY A 994 29.18 -8.41 40.51
N ILE A 995 28.78 -9.46 39.78
CA ILE A 995 28.29 -9.39 38.41
C ILE A 995 26.75 -9.38 38.42
N PHE A 996 26.16 -8.37 37.77
CA PHE A 996 24.75 -8.35 37.37
C PHE A 996 24.61 -8.88 35.94
N VAL A 997 23.70 -9.83 35.71
CA VAL A 997 23.45 -10.42 34.39
C VAL A 997 22.05 -10.02 33.89
N ASP A 998 21.93 -9.41 32.71
CA ASP A 998 20.67 -8.96 32.10
C ASP A 998 20.37 -9.82 30.85
N VAL A 999 19.52 -10.84 31.01
CA VAL A 999 19.17 -11.79 29.92
C VAL A 999 17.88 -11.34 29.24
N GLY A 1000 17.97 -11.06 27.94
CA GLY A 1000 16.95 -10.30 27.21
C GLY A 1000 17.08 -8.80 27.49
N ALA A 1001 18.31 -8.28 27.40
CA ALA A 1001 18.62 -6.90 27.76
C ALA A 1001 17.97 -5.86 26.83
N HIS A 1002 17.55 -6.27 25.63
CA HIS A 1002 16.88 -5.43 24.62
C HIS A 1002 17.71 -4.17 24.31
N VAL A 1003 17.24 -2.99 24.74
CA VAL A 1003 17.91 -1.68 24.55
C VAL A 1003 18.75 -1.23 25.76
N GLY A 1004 18.85 -2.06 26.81
CA GLY A 1004 19.77 -1.86 27.93
C GLY A 1004 19.27 -1.03 29.11
N TYR A 1005 17.96 -0.85 29.32
CA TYR A 1005 17.44 0.00 30.41
C TYR A 1005 17.95 -0.41 31.81
N HIS A 1006 17.81 -1.69 32.20
CA HIS A 1006 18.32 -2.16 33.50
C HIS A 1006 19.85 -2.22 33.50
N THR A 1007 20.47 -2.75 32.44
CA THR A 1007 21.93 -2.68 32.20
C THR A 1007 22.51 -1.29 32.53
N ILE A 1008 21.93 -0.20 32.03
CA ILE A 1008 22.39 1.18 32.27
C ILE A 1008 22.14 1.63 33.71
N ARG A 1009 20.95 1.35 34.27
CA ARG A 1009 20.66 1.65 35.69
C ARG A 1009 21.68 1.02 36.63
N VAL A 1010 22.04 -0.24 36.39
CA VAL A 1010 23.00 -0.96 37.22
C VAL A 1010 24.43 -0.47 37.00
N LEU A 1011 24.87 -0.23 35.75
CA LEU A 1011 26.19 0.34 35.46
C LEU A 1011 26.43 1.69 36.16
N SER A 1012 25.39 2.52 36.28
CA SER A 1012 25.44 3.81 36.97
C SER A 1012 25.44 3.71 38.50
N ARG A 1013 25.31 2.49 39.09
CA ARG A 1013 25.12 2.27 40.53
C ARG A 1013 26.05 1.22 41.16
N ILE A 1014 26.56 0.27 40.38
CA ILE A 1014 27.35 -0.88 40.88
C ILE A 1014 28.77 -0.51 41.32
N GLY A 1015 29.24 0.70 41.02
CA GLY A 1015 30.55 1.21 41.44
C GLY A 1015 31.73 0.58 40.66
N ASN A 1016 32.95 1.01 41.00
CA ASN A 1016 34.15 0.70 40.20
C ASN A 1016 34.64 -0.77 40.28
N SER A 1017 34.07 -1.55 41.20
CA SER A 1017 34.45 -2.93 41.54
C SER A 1017 33.54 -4.00 40.95
N GLY A 1018 32.30 -3.67 40.57
CA GLY A 1018 31.34 -4.60 39.99
C GLY A 1018 31.35 -4.59 38.46
N ALA A 1019 30.51 -5.43 37.86
CA ALA A 1019 30.38 -5.55 36.41
C ALA A 1019 28.97 -5.93 35.95
N VAL A 1020 28.66 -5.64 34.68
CA VAL A 1020 27.38 -5.98 34.04
C VAL A 1020 27.60 -6.80 32.79
N LEU A 1021 26.88 -7.91 32.67
CA LEU A 1021 26.86 -8.80 31.51
C LEU A 1021 25.46 -8.79 30.87
N ALA A 1022 25.31 -8.15 29.70
CA ALA A 1022 24.08 -8.18 28.93
C ALA A 1022 24.06 -9.34 27.93
N VAL A 1023 22.91 -9.98 27.74
CA VAL A 1023 22.68 -11.03 26.74
C VAL A 1023 21.50 -10.64 25.88
N GLU A 1024 21.75 -10.45 24.58
CA GLU A 1024 20.73 -10.03 23.61
C GLU A 1024 20.95 -10.72 22.25
N PRO A 1025 19.95 -11.47 21.73
CA PRO A 1025 20.06 -12.15 20.43
C PRO A 1025 19.74 -11.30 19.19
N ASP A 1026 19.09 -10.12 19.28
CA ASP A 1026 18.81 -9.27 18.11
C ASP A 1026 19.97 -8.29 17.80
N PRO A 1027 20.62 -8.38 16.63
CA PRO A 1027 21.65 -7.43 16.20
C PRO A 1027 21.24 -5.95 16.24
N ARG A 1028 19.97 -5.62 16.00
CA ARG A 1028 19.50 -4.22 16.04
C ARG A 1028 19.35 -3.71 17.48
N CYS A 1029 18.86 -4.56 18.38
CA CYS A 1029 18.81 -4.23 19.80
C CYS A 1029 20.22 -4.13 20.41
N LEU A 1030 21.14 -5.01 20.03
CA LEU A 1030 22.56 -4.95 20.41
C LEU A 1030 23.23 -3.61 20.02
N GLU A 1031 22.98 -3.11 18.81
CA GLU A 1031 23.48 -1.81 18.35
C GLU A 1031 22.94 -0.66 19.23
N LEU A 1032 21.62 -0.63 19.45
CA LEU A 1032 20.97 0.39 20.28
C LEU A 1032 21.40 0.32 21.75
N LEU A 1033 21.57 -0.89 22.30
CA LEU A 1033 22.07 -1.14 23.65
C LEU A 1033 23.48 -0.55 23.82
N ARG A 1034 24.41 -0.87 22.90
CA ARG A 1034 25.78 -0.31 22.91
C ARG A 1034 25.76 1.22 22.80
N HIS A 1035 24.93 1.79 21.93
CA HIS A 1035 24.74 3.24 21.81
C HIS A 1035 24.21 3.88 23.11
N ASN A 1036 23.22 3.25 23.75
CA ASN A 1036 22.60 3.75 24.97
C ASN A 1036 23.56 3.71 26.16
N VAL A 1037 24.36 2.63 26.29
CA VAL A 1037 25.43 2.57 27.30
C VAL A 1037 26.47 3.66 27.04
N HIS A 1038 26.92 3.82 25.80
CA HIS A 1038 27.92 4.85 25.47
C HIS A 1038 27.44 6.27 25.77
N THR A 1039 26.15 6.54 25.56
CA THR A 1039 25.52 7.85 25.78
C THR A 1039 25.30 8.18 27.26
N ASN A 1040 24.98 7.19 28.10
CA ASN A 1040 24.52 7.42 29.48
C ASN A 1040 25.52 7.02 30.58
N VAL A 1041 26.55 6.21 30.27
CA VAL A 1041 27.50 5.66 31.24
C VAL A 1041 28.88 6.27 31.05
N ALA A 1042 29.53 6.70 32.14
CA ALA A 1042 30.87 7.28 32.08
C ALA A 1042 31.93 6.29 31.59
N GLN A 1043 32.91 6.77 30.80
CA GLN A 1043 33.96 5.96 30.16
C GLN A 1043 34.63 4.89 31.07
N PRO A 1044 35.03 5.18 32.32
CA PRO A 1044 35.63 4.17 33.20
C PRO A 1044 34.68 3.01 33.54
N MET A 1045 33.37 3.24 33.56
CA MET A 1045 32.35 2.21 33.82
C MET A 1045 31.93 1.46 32.55
N GLN A 1046 32.16 2.03 31.35
CA GLN A 1046 32.00 1.28 30.09
C GLN A 1046 32.97 0.08 30.03
N ALA A 1047 34.14 0.17 30.66
CA ALA A 1047 35.08 -0.95 30.83
C ALA A 1047 34.66 -2.01 31.88
N ARG A 1048 33.45 -1.91 32.42
CA ARG A 1048 32.80 -2.90 33.31
C ARG A 1048 31.59 -3.56 32.66
N PHE A 1049 31.40 -3.33 31.38
CA PHE A 1049 30.24 -3.77 30.61
C PHE A 1049 30.64 -4.78 29.53
N ALA A 1050 30.07 -5.99 29.60
CA ALA A 1050 30.28 -7.05 28.63
C ALA A 1050 28.95 -7.46 27.97
N VAL A 1051 29.03 -7.98 26.73
CA VAL A 1051 27.86 -8.37 25.93
C VAL A 1051 28.06 -9.74 25.30
N VAL A 1052 27.04 -10.59 25.43
CA VAL A 1052 26.94 -11.88 24.74
C VAL A 1052 25.95 -11.74 23.58
N GLU A 1053 26.45 -11.90 22.35
CA GLU A 1053 25.66 -11.84 21.12
C GLU A 1053 25.02 -13.20 20.81
N GLY A 1054 23.96 -13.55 21.54
CA GLY A 1054 23.32 -14.86 21.41
C GLY A 1054 22.11 -15.06 22.32
N ALA A 1055 21.43 -16.19 22.15
CA ALA A 1055 20.30 -16.58 22.98
C ALA A 1055 20.77 -17.48 24.13
N ALA A 1056 20.53 -17.06 25.38
CA ALA A 1056 20.80 -17.86 26.56
C ALA A 1056 19.97 -19.16 26.55
N TRP A 1057 20.62 -20.31 26.65
CA TRP A 1057 19.97 -21.62 26.54
C TRP A 1057 20.66 -22.70 27.38
N ASP A 1058 20.00 -23.85 27.55
CA ASP A 1058 20.50 -24.96 28.37
C ASP A 1058 21.59 -25.80 27.67
N ALA A 1059 21.70 -25.71 26.35
CA ALA A 1059 22.73 -26.36 25.54
C ALA A 1059 23.18 -25.45 24.38
N PRO A 1060 24.45 -25.54 23.92
CA PRO A 1060 24.90 -24.84 22.73
C PRO A 1060 24.22 -25.38 21.46
N GLY A 1061 23.92 -24.51 20.49
CA GLY A 1061 23.19 -24.90 19.28
C GLY A 1061 22.78 -23.74 18.37
N GLN A 1062 21.78 -23.97 17.52
CA GLN A 1062 21.14 -22.96 16.68
C GLN A 1062 19.64 -22.95 16.97
N LEU A 1063 19.07 -21.75 17.09
CA LEU A 1063 17.65 -21.52 17.36
C LEU A 1063 17.05 -20.62 16.27
N SER A 1064 15.75 -20.73 16.05
CA SER A 1064 14.98 -19.86 15.16
C SER A 1064 14.63 -18.56 15.88
N ILE A 1065 14.79 -17.42 15.20
CA ILE A 1065 14.46 -16.09 15.73
C ILE A 1065 13.35 -15.42 14.89
N SER A 1066 12.33 -14.87 15.56
CA SER A 1066 11.18 -14.20 14.94
C SER A 1066 10.86 -12.89 15.65
N ALA A 1067 10.40 -11.87 14.93
CA ALA A 1067 10.05 -10.58 15.51
C ALA A 1067 8.90 -10.70 16.53
N SER A 1068 9.05 -10.03 17.67
CA SER A 1068 8.03 -9.96 18.73
C SER A 1068 7.06 -8.81 18.47
N LEU A 1069 5.76 -9.04 18.67
CA LEU A 1069 4.73 -7.98 18.58
C LEU A 1069 4.93 -6.86 19.62
N ARG A 1070 5.66 -7.14 20.71
CA ARG A 1070 5.91 -6.21 21.83
C ARG A 1070 7.21 -5.41 21.70
N GLY A 1071 7.97 -5.57 20.62
CA GLY A 1071 9.36 -5.12 20.52
C GLY A 1071 10.35 -6.26 20.76
N GLY A 1072 11.53 -6.17 20.16
CA GLY A 1072 12.56 -7.22 20.16
C GLY A 1072 12.14 -8.50 19.42
N VAL A 1073 12.61 -9.64 19.93
CA VAL A 1073 12.56 -10.95 19.26
C VAL A 1073 12.10 -12.08 20.18
N GLN A 1074 11.51 -13.11 19.59
CA GLN A 1074 11.22 -14.40 20.21
C GLN A 1074 12.18 -15.46 19.65
N VAL A 1075 12.58 -16.40 20.50
CA VAL A 1075 13.51 -17.48 20.17
C VAL A 1075 12.83 -18.83 20.41
N SER A 1076 13.03 -19.78 19.49
CA SER A 1076 12.43 -21.12 19.55
C SER A 1076 13.34 -22.19 18.92
N PRO A 1077 13.17 -23.49 19.24
CA PRO A 1077 13.88 -24.58 18.57
C PRO A 1077 13.67 -24.55 17.05
N LEU A 1078 14.68 -24.97 16.29
CA LEU A 1078 14.54 -25.15 14.84
C LEU A 1078 13.48 -26.24 14.54
N PRO A 1079 12.60 -26.03 13.54
CA PRO A 1079 11.63 -27.04 13.14
C PRO A 1079 12.35 -28.29 12.62
N ALA A 1080 11.88 -29.47 13.01
CA ALA A 1080 12.50 -30.74 12.61
C ALA A 1080 12.47 -30.91 11.09
N SER A 1081 13.63 -31.14 10.49
CA SER A 1081 13.75 -31.49 9.08
C SER A 1081 13.15 -32.88 8.85
N VAL A 1082 12.04 -32.94 8.10
CA VAL A 1082 11.54 -34.21 7.57
C VAL A 1082 12.52 -34.67 6.48
N GLU A 1083 13.14 -35.84 6.66
CA GLU A 1083 14.08 -36.40 5.68
C GLU A 1083 13.40 -36.53 4.29
N GLY A 1084 14.01 -35.92 3.27
CA GLY A 1084 13.59 -36.06 1.87
C GLY A 1084 13.11 -34.79 1.16
N GLN A 1085 12.95 -33.65 1.84
CA GLN A 1085 12.63 -32.37 1.17
C GLN A 1085 13.88 -31.48 1.00
N PRO A 1086 14.12 -30.90 -0.20
CA PRO A 1086 15.18 -29.92 -0.38
C PRO A 1086 14.83 -28.61 0.36
N ALA A 1087 15.84 -27.99 0.98
CA ALA A 1087 15.66 -26.81 1.82
C ALA A 1087 14.96 -25.65 1.09
N VAL A 1088 14.10 -24.94 1.83
CA VAL A 1088 13.25 -23.86 1.31
C VAL A 1088 14.10 -22.63 0.95
N ALA A 1089 14.56 -22.58 -0.30
CA ALA A 1089 15.11 -21.35 -0.89
C ALA A 1089 13.99 -20.33 -1.13
N GLY A 1090 13.78 -19.41 -0.18
CA GLY A 1090 12.84 -18.29 -0.32
C GLY A 1090 12.44 -17.64 1.01
N ALA A 1091 12.35 -18.41 2.09
CA ALA A 1091 12.11 -17.91 3.44
C ALA A 1091 13.25 -18.38 4.35
N LEU A 1092 14.33 -17.59 4.39
CA LEU A 1092 15.37 -17.75 5.40
C LEU A 1092 14.76 -17.40 6.76
N ALA A 1093 14.32 -18.41 7.51
CA ALA A 1093 14.14 -18.28 8.94
C ALA A 1093 15.48 -17.79 9.50
N LYS A 1094 15.51 -16.59 10.08
CA LYS A 1094 16.71 -16.08 10.72
C LYS A 1094 17.07 -17.05 11.86
N THR A 1095 18.35 -17.33 12.04
CA THR A 1095 18.84 -18.18 13.12
C THR A 1095 19.76 -17.39 14.04
N VAL A 1096 19.87 -17.85 15.29
CA VAL A 1096 20.77 -17.28 16.30
C VAL A 1096 21.46 -18.41 17.06
N SER A 1097 22.70 -18.17 17.49
CA SER A 1097 23.45 -19.10 18.32
C SER A 1097 22.83 -19.21 19.71
N ALA A 1098 22.57 -20.45 20.13
CA ALA A 1098 22.25 -20.78 21.52
C ALA A 1098 23.54 -20.93 22.31
N VAL A 1099 23.63 -20.28 23.47
CA VAL A 1099 24.84 -20.23 24.30
C VAL A 1099 24.54 -20.59 25.75
N ARG A 1100 25.47 -21.33 26.37
CA ARG A 1100 25.43 -21.62 27.81
C ARG A 1100 26.16 -20.52 28.57
N LEU A 1101 25.42 -19.76 29.38
CA LEU A 1101 25.98 -18.60 30.09
C LEU A 1101 27.05 -18.97 31.12
N ASP A 1102 27.12 -20.22 31.60
CA ASP A 1102 28.27 -20.65 32.43
C ASP A 1102 29.58 -20.78 31.65
N GLN A 1103 29.53 -21.11 30.36
CA GLN A 1103 30.71 -21.14 29.49
C GLN A 1103 31.11 -19.74 29.02
N GLU A 1104 30.14 -18.91 28.63
CA GLU A 1104 30.38 -17.52 28.20
C GLU A 1104 31.05 -16.72 29.33
N LEU A 1105 30.55 -16.82 30.57
CA LEU A 1105 31.11 -16.10 31.72
C LEU A 1105 32.50 -16.62 32.13
N GLU A 1106 32.76 -17.93 32.02
CA GLU A 1106 34.10 -18.51 32.20
C GLU A 1106 35.10 -18.07 31.09
N SER A 1107 34.61 -17.64 29.92
CA SER A 1107 35.45 -17.21 28.79
C SER A 1107 35.92 -15.76 28.85
N LEU A 1108 35.25 -14.90 29.64
CA LEU A 1108 35.50 -13.46 29.72
C LEU A 1108 36.58 -13.14 30.79
N PRO A 1109 37.84 -12.82 30.41
CA PRO A 1109 38.92 -12.68 31.38
C PRO A 1109 38.72 -11.51 32.36
N GLU A 1110 38.00 -10.48 31.92
CA GLU A 1110 37.69 -9.26 32.66
C GLU A 1110 36.70 -9.48 33.82
N LEU A 1111 35.92 -10.57 33.76
CA LEU A 1111 34.96 -10.98 34.80
C LEU A 1111 35.52 -12.14 35.67
N SER A 1112 36.72 -12.62 35.36
CA SER A 1112 37.32 -13.79 36.00
C SER A 1112 37.58 -13.57 37.49
N GLY A 1113 37.06 -14.48 38.32
CA GLY A 1113 37.20 -14.44 39.78
C GLY A 1113 36.14 -13.58 40.50
N MET A 1114 35.32 -12.83 39.77
CA MET A 1114 34.13 -12.18 40.34
C MET A 1114 33.01 -13.20 40.54
N ARG A 1115 32.03 -12.86 41.39
CA ARG A 1115 30.86 -13.69 41.67
C ARG A 1115 29.62 -13.16 40.95
N VAL A 1116 28.73 -14.05 40.49
CA VAL A 1116 27.40 -13.61 40.06
C VAL A 1116 26.56 -13.29 41.29
N SER A 1117 26.06 -12.05 41.40
CA SER A 1117 25.28 -11.58 42.55
C SER A 1117 23.79 -11.44 42.24
N VAL A 1118 23.45 -11.01 41.03
CA VAL A 1118 22.07 -10.77 40.60
C VAL A 1118 21.90 -11.16 39.12
N ILE A 1119 20.78 -11.80 38.78
CA ILE A 1119 20.42 -12.17 37.40
C ILE A 1119 18.99 -11.69 37.11
N ARG A 1120 18.80 -10.93 36.04
CA ARG A 1120 17.48 -10.63 35.47
C ARG A 1120 17.28 -11.50 34.22
N VAL A 1121 16.12 -12.17 34.13
CA VAL A 1121 15.75 -13.03 33.00
C VAL A 1121 14.40 -12.58 32.44
N ALA A 1122 14.47 -11.67 31.48
CA ALA A 1122 13.33 -10.99 30.85
C ALA A 1122 12.93 -11.64 29.50
N VAL A 1123 12.98 -12.97 29.43
CA VAL A 1123 12.68 -13.75 28.21
C VAL A 1123 11.47 -14.67 28.43
N PRO A 1124 10.23 -14.21 28.12
CA PRO A 1124 9.02 -14.98 28.34
C PRO A 1124 9.04 -16.35 27.64
N GLY A 1125 8.55 -17.37 28.33
CA GLY A 1125 8.39 -18.74 27.82
C GLY A 1125 9.67 -19.59 27.83
N VAL A 1126 10.86 -18.98 27.79
CA VAL A 1126 12.16 -19.69 27.68
C VAL A 1126 13.07 -19.52 28.90
N ALA A 1127 12.64 -18.78 29.92
CA ALA A 1127 13.47 -18.39 31.05
C ALA A 1127 14.10 -19.56 31.83
N HIS A 1128 13.40 -20.71 31.94
CA HIS A 1128 13.92 -21.93 32.55
C HIS A 1128 15.07 -22.55 31.74
N ARG A 1129 15.00 -22.53 30.41
CA ARG A 1129 16.09 -22.98 29.51
C ARG A 1129 17.31 -22.07 29.66
N ALA A 1130 17.11 -20.75 29.68
CA ALA A 1130 18.18 -19.79 29.93
C ALA A 1130 18.89 -20.03 31.28
N LEU A 1131 18.12 -20.25 32.36
CA LEU A 1131 18.67 -20.56 33.69
C LEU A 1131 19.35 -21.94 33.77
N GLY A 1132 18.85 -22.95 33.03
CA GLY A 1132 19.52 -24.25 32.89
C GLY A 1132 20.93 -24.16 32.28
N GLY A 1133 21.16 -23.15 31.44
CA GLY A 1133 22.47 -22.77 30.89
C GLY A 1133 23.47 -22.26 31.91
N MET A 1134 23.04 -21.94 33.13
CA MET A 1134 23.86 -21.37 34.22
C MET A 1134 23.72 -22.11 35.57
N VAL A 1135 23.15 -23.32 35.58
CA VAL A 1135 22.92 -24.13 36.81
C VAL A 1135 24.16 -24.31 37.70
N ARG A 1136 25.38 -24.34 37.12
CA ARG A 1136 26.65 -24.37 37.88
C ARG A 1136 26.83 -23.10 38.71
N LEU A 1137 26.60 -21.93 38.13
CA LEU A 1137 26.73 -20.63 38.78
C LEU A 1137 25.60 -20.39 39.79
N LEU A 1138 24.36 -20.75 39.45
CA LEU A 1138 23.20 -20.67 40.36
C LEU A 1138 23.45 -21.42 41.68
N ARG A 1139 24.02 -22.64 41.61
CA ARG A 1139 24.35 -23.44 42.79
C ARG A 1139 25.62 -22.99 43.53
N LYS A 1140 26.59 -22.41 42.81
CA LYS A 1140 27.90 -21.98 43.36
C LYS A 1140 27.81 -20.61 44.05
N ASP A 1141 27.37 -19.59 43.31
CA ASP A 1141 27.45 -18.19 43.74
C ASP A 1141 26.18 -17.72 44.47
N LYS A 1142 25.08 -18.45 44.28
CA LYS A 1142 23.73 -18.16 44.80
C LYS A 1142 23.28 -16.70 44.59
N PRO A 1143 23.21 -16.23 43.33
CA PRO A 1143 22.70 -14.90 43.01
C PRO A 1143 21.19 -14.78 43.31
N ASN A 1144 20.71 -13.57 43.54
CA ASN A 1144 19.29 -13.25 43.46
C ASN A 1144 18.85 -13.32 41.99
N VAL A 1145 17.71 -13.96 41.68
CA VAL A 1145 17.22 -14.03 40.29
C VAL A 1145 15.85 -13.36 40.19
N VAL A 1146 15.67 -12.43 39.25
CA VAL A 1146 14.36 -11.88 38.89
C VAL A 1146 13.98 -12.42 37.51
N VAL A 1147 12.92 -13.21 37.44
CA VAL A 1147 12.57 -14.02 36.26
C VAL A 1147 11.14 -13.78 35.81
N CYS A 1148 10.94 -13.59 34.50
CA CYS A 1148 9.61 -13.65 33.89
C CYS A 1148 9.19 -15.11 33.71
N PHE A 1149 8.20 -15.55 34.50
CA PHE A 1149 7.57 -16.86 34.39
C PHE A 1149 6.34 -16.76 33.49
N ASP A 1150 6.29 -17.52 32.40
CA ASP A 1150 5.18 -17.52 31.43
C ASP A 1150 4.72 -18.96 31.11
N PRO A 1151 3.73 -19.50 31.84
CA PRO A 1151 3.33 -20.90 31.72
C PRO A 1151 2.75 -21.23 30.34
N ALA A 1152 2.12 -20.26 29.67
CA ALA A 1152 1.59 -20.45 28.32
C ALA A 1152 2.70 -20.61 27.27
N GLY A 1153 3.73 -19.77 27.29
CA GLY A 1153 4.89 -19.87 26.39
C GLY A 1153 5.70 -21.14 26.61
N MET A 1154 5.90 -21.55 27.87
CA MET A 1154 6.59 -22.81 28.20
C MET A 1154 5.83 -24.03 27.65
N THR A 1155 4.51 -24.07 27.84
CA THR A 1155 3.66 -25.15 27.30
C THR A 1155 3.70 -25.18 25.77
N ALA A 1156 3.77 -24.03 25.10
CA ALA A 1156 3.88 -23.94 23.64
C ALA A 1156 5.23 -24.45 23.09
N LEU A 1157 6.28 -24.49 23.92
CA LEU A 1157 7.58 -25.11 23.61
C LEU A 1157 7.62 -26.62 23.91
N GLY A 1158 6.55 -27.19 24.47
CA GLY A 1158 6.48 -28.58 24.90
C GLY A 1158 7.00 -28.84 26.33
N ASP A 1159 7.24 -27.80 27.12
CA ASP A 1159 7.78 -27.89 28.47
C ASP A 1159 6.68 -27.75 29.55
N GLU A 1160 6.79 -28.50 30.65
CA GLU A 1160 5.84 -28.45 31.77
C GLU A 1160 6.16 -27.28 32.73
N PRO A 1161 5.29 -26.26 32.88
CA PRO A 1161 5.60 -25.07 33.70
C PRO A 1161 5.86 -25.38 35.18
N ILE A 1162 5.09 -26.30 35.76
CA ILE A 1162 5.23 -26.72 37.16
C ILE A 1162 6.53 -27.50 37.42
N ALA A 1163 7.08 -28.18 36.40
CA ALA A 1163 8.34 -28.89 36.53
C ALA A 1163 9.52 -27.91 36.70
N ALA A 1164 9.54 -26.81 35.93
CA ALA A 1164 10.55 -25.76 36.06
C ALA A 1164 10.48 -25.05 37.43
N LEU A 1165 9.28 -24.72 37.92
CA LEU A 1165 9.10 -24.12 39.26
C LEU A 1165 9.65 -25.04 40.37
N ARG A 1166 9.45 -26.35 40.25
CA ARG A 1166 10.04 -27.35 41.16
C ARG A 1166 11.56 -27.43 40.99
N GLU A 1167 12.05 -27.33 39.76
CA GLU A 1167 13.49 -27.36 39.47
C GLU A 1167 14.24 -26.19 40.13
N PHE A 1168 13.69 -24.97 40.09
CA PHE A 1168 14.23 -23.80 40.81
C PHE A 1168 14.39 -24.10 42.32
N GLY A 1169 13.41 -24.78 42.91
CA GLY A 1169 13.48 -25.27 44.29
C GLY A 1169 14.62 -26.27 44.54
N THR A 1170 14.93 -27.14 43.57
CA THR A 1170 16.08 -28.08 43.65
C THR A 1170 17.44 -27.37 43.49
N TRP A 1171 17.48 -26.20 42.85
CA TRP A 1171 18.67 -25.37 42.75
C TRP A 1171 18.94 -24.58 44.04
N GLY A 1172 17.99 -24.59 44.98
CA GLY A 1172 18.13 -23.98 46.30
C GLY A 1172 17.45 -22.62 46.43
N TYR A 1173 16.39 -22.37 45.67
CA TYR A 1173 15.65 -21.11 45.68
C TYR A 1173 14.26 -21.22 46.32
N ASP A 1174 13.80 -20.13 46.91
CA ASP A 1174 12.41 -19.88 47.28
C ASP A 1174 11.75 -18.94 46.25
N LEU A 1175 10.46 -19.14 45.98
CA LEU A 1175 9.72 -18.41 44.94
C LEU A 1175 8.91 -17.27 45.57
N LEU A 1176 9.25 -16.01 45.32
CA LEU A 1176 8.53 -14.85 45.84
C LEU A 1176 7.92 -14.03 44.68
N PRO A 1177 6.76 -13.36 44.85
CA PRO A 1177 6.38 -12.24 43.99
C PRO A 1177 7.34 -11.07 44.24
N VAL A 1178 7.62 -10.25 43.22
CA VAL A 1178 8.53 -9.09 43.35
C VAL A 1178 8.13 -8.14 44.50
N SER A 1179 6.83 -7.97 44.74
CA SER A 1179 6.27 -7.12 45.80
C SER A 1179 5.64 -7.92 46.96
N GLY A 1180 6.06 -9.16 47.18
CA GLY A 1180 5.48 -10.06 48.18
C GLY A 1180 6.46 -10.50 49.28
N GLU A 1181 6.05 -10.38 50.55
CA GLU A 1181 6.87 -10.75 51.71
C GLU A 1181 6.90 -12.27 52.04
N ARG A 1182 6.17 -13.11 51.29
CA ARG A 1182 6.01 -14.55 51.57
C ARG A 1182 6.42 -15.40 50.37
N ALA A 1183 7.25 -16.41 50.61
CA ALA A 1183 7.54 -17.47 49.66
C ALA A 1183 6.29 -18.32 49.33
N LEU A 1184 6.14 -18.65 48.06
CA LEU A 1184 5.05 -19.41 47.48
C LEU A 1184 5.50 -20.83 47.10
N THR A 1185 4.58 -21.78 47.17
CA THR A 1185 4.73 -23.10 46.56
C THR A 1185 4.56 -23.03 45.04
N PRO A 1186 5.15 -23.97 44.26
CA PRO A 1186 4.93 -24.06 42.81
C PRO A 1186 3.45 -24.11 42.42
N GLU A 1187 2.63 -24.76 43.23
CA GLU A 1187 1.18 -24.86 43.06
C GLU A 1187 0.48 -23.49 43.26
N GLU A 1188 0.81 -22.73 44.32
CA GLU A 1188 0.31 -21.37 44.53
C GLU A 1188 0.74 -20.40 43.41
N VAL A 1189 1.96 -20.53 42.89
CA VAL A 1189 2.45 -19.74 41.74
C VAL A 1189 1.62 -20.03 40.48
N MET A 1190 1.32 -21.30 40.21
CA MET A 1190 0.46 -21.68 39.09
C MET A 1190 -0.95 -21.11 39.24
N GLU A 1191 -1.56 -21.19 40.43
CA GLU A 1191 -2.88 -20.61 40.71
C GLU A 1191 -2.90 -19.09 40.55
N LEU A 1192 -1.91 -18.38 41.11
CA LEU A 1192 -1.80 -16.92 41.01
C LEU A 1192 -1.48 -16.43 39.59
N SER A 1193 -0.93 -17.29 38.72
CA SER A 1193 -0.64 -16.94 37.33
C SER A 1193 -1.88 -16.86 36.44
N ASP A 1194 -2.93 -17.66 36.72
CA ASP A 1194 -4.11 -17.83 35.86
C ASP A 1194 -3.73 -18.02 34.36
N GLY A 1195 -2.63 -18.74 34.10
CA GLY A 1195 -2.10 -18.97 32.74
C GLY A 1195 -1.44 -17.75 32.07
N ARG A 1196 -1.22 -16.65 32.80
CA ARG A 1196 -0.58 -15.41 32.32
C ARG A 1196 0.87 -15.32 32.79
N SER A 1197 1.65 -14.49 32.11
CA SER A 1197 3.04 -14.20 32.49
C SER A 1197 3.08 -13.35 33.78
N MET A 1198 4.00 -13.67 34.68
CA MET A 1198 4.26 -12.93 35.92
C MET A 1198 5.77 -12.82 36.19
N THR A 1199 6.19 -11.85 36.99
CA THR A 1199 7.59 -11.73 37.41
C THR A 1199 7.78 -12.27 38.83
N LEU A 1200 8.73 -13.19 38.98
CA LEU A 1200 9.10 -13.82 40.24
C LEU A 1200 10.50 -13.40 40.67
N TRP A 1201 10.69 -13.26 41.98
CA TRP A 1201 12.00 -13.22 42.62
C TRP A 1201 12.32 -14.61 43.15
N LEU A 1202 13.37 -15.23 42.61
CA LEU A 1202 13.96 -16.43 43.18
C LEU A 1202 14.99 -15.98 44.23
N GLN A 1203 14.63 -16.12 45.51
CA GLN A 1203 15.51 -15.77 46.62
C GLN A 1203 16.37 -16.99 47.01
N PRO A 1204 17.71 -16.87 47.10
CA PRO A 1204 18.59 -17.99 47.42
C PRO A 1204 18.48 -18.43 48.89
N ARG A 1205 18.28 -19.73 49.14
CA ARG A 1205 18.13 -20.28 50.49
C ARG A 1205 19.41 -20.17 51.33
N GLY A 1206 19.22 -19.66 52.54
CA GLY A 1206 20.24 -19.59 53.60
C GLY A 1206 21.25 -18.46 53.39
N ARG A 1207 20.77 -17.28 52.96
CA ARG A 1207 21.56 -16.08 52.75
C ARG A 1207 20.86 -14.87 53.36
#